data_AF-A0A0D2D0W5-F1
#
_entry.id   AF-A0A0D2D0W5-F1
#
_cell.length_a   1.000
_cell.length_b   1.000
_cell.length_c   1.000
_cell.angle_alpha   90.00
_cell.angle_beta   90.00
_cell.angle_gamma   90.00
#
_symmetry.space_group_name_H-M   'P 1'
#
loop_
_entity.id
_entity.type
_entity.pdbx_description
1 polymer ?
#
loop_
_entity_poly.entity_id
_entity_poly.type
_entity_poly.pdbx_seq_one_letter_code
_entity_poly.pdbx_strand_id
1 'polypeptide(L)'
;MSLNTEKPDDTRLDHVEVHDEVSVSDNGSWTLKITRDSYWDNKKGIALCLLINMAVFEYGLDQGMVNGFQAMPGFLMDFGYVDPKLPGGLGISTTVQQLMGSLVSLGMFFSTLISGWIADKIGRKGGLWVGLLIMIVSTTVQMTAISFGGLYSGRILLGFSNGFLLVCSQLYMQETMPSNLRSLSYTFFQFWISFGTLIGAIVNNATAKLLNRASYRIPLGILYIIPVILGIALLFLPETPRYLASRNKPVEAGKALRFLRDSSYNDIQIKEEMAEITHTLEVDRELAQTIGYRELIRGSNLKRTCTSVGLGLFSAASGVPFITQYGVYFFMLSGDTQPFRDVIILVCCGIAGVMATPLFTGKIGKRPILMFGGIVQALCMLGLALSYSVRGIDPTSGKVIIAMCCIYLFFASATTGPFAWQVAGEVPNQQLRGYTFGVAAAITYLSGWSITFTIPYFINPTALNWGAKYGYIWVASNVLITVFTFFVVPETNLRTLEEIDEMYMAKVPIRDFAECIFLPASDSCENCNARGLDCFSSNKRRRRTGYGRHSLSYTQSPPFNAPYPQAEEAVTTDEQTRLRPHQSLSIFERSSTTQFSGAAAALGNTKISSPDNETYIGRAHYLDHDTPFDETQARDATVFQQRQPSRSENAVLQLFNAFEMPTRAVYRTLLDTFLTYCQPWTPVLTRGEMDYSHQQTPPYILCQSMFLAASRVSTAPSISFFATPDHFYRRAKALFFMNHELDALTVIKATIMLQWYTPVGPEEVSYDAGEFWLRVGVAIALQIGLHREPPRGPTASVRKRVWWTLRTRDALMTVAHGRPRAINREDTNVSPIDPRDLRDAAGRGDGQLFAAYTTICCILGDISETCSRNSMTPSKHKDFENLLHAWPSQVPEHLRFPLREVSTETYMSLQSQLNLRQLHLPYLLSLAIVGRSLKNENISAQPIIAASFVAGIFRDFLARDEIKHLAPIFSRYCIASGFFLALSQPLNEVWTACQSDMEIFRRSLQELSRRWNSAKSGLRALEHFISMRDKQPRRASQKVVWLTEHQMRFFDCFPRDYCVIWDSLYEHCRLNSTATDHFDGTATTDTNIPLFDTSVDDDVTSDHWALNDLDFEQFMWTNAEGWVSNI
;
A
#
# COMPACT_ATOMS: atom_id res chain seq x y z
N MET A 1 6.26 37.20 -57.56
CA MET A 1 5.75 37.98 -56.42
C MET A 1 5.12 36.98 -55.44
N SER A 2 5.47 36.80 -54.16
CA SER A 2 6.23 37.57 -53.14
C SER A 2 5.34 38.19 -52.06
N LEU A 3 5.79 38.09 -50.80
CA LEU A 3 5.20 38.66 -49.58
C LEU A 3 3.92 37.93 -49.07
N ASN A 4 3.73 37.68 -47.78
CA ASN A 4 4.68 37.81 -46.66
C ASN A 4 4.42 36.80 -45.53
N THR A 5 5.44 36.52 -44.73
CA THR A 5 5.37 35.72 -43.50
C THR A 5 5.64 36.61 -42.29
N GLU A 6 4.76 36.61 -41.29
CA GLU A 6 5.03 37.22 -39.99
C GLU A 6 4.74 36.22 -38.85
N LYS A 7 5.66 36.16 -37.88
CA LYS A 7 5.46 35.56 -36.56
C LYS A 7 4.87 36.64 -35.63
N PRO A 8 4.12 36.27 -34.59
CA PRO A 8 4.29 36.86 -33.28
C PRO A 8 5.39 36.11 -32.51
N ASP A 9 6.28 36.86 -31.85
CA ASP A 9 7.31 36.32 -30.95
C ASP A 9 6.84 36.30 -29.49
N ASP A 10 7.60 35.58 -28.65
CA ASP A 10 7.71 35.64 -27.19
C ASP A 10 6.70 36.51 -26.41
N THR A 11 5.73 35.85 -25.77
CA THR A 11 5.21 36.28 -24.47
C THR A 11 5.66 35.30 -23.41
N ARG A 12 6.33 35.79 -22.36
CA ARG A 12 6.82 35.00 -21.23
C ARG A 12 5.71 34.16 -20.62
N LEU A 13 6.02 32.90 -20.29
CA LEU A 13 5.32 32.20 -19.22
C LEU A 13 5.85 32.76 -17.91
N ASP A 14 5.13 33.70 -17.32
CA ASP A 14 5.48 34.24 -16.01
C ASP A 14 5.41 33.15 -14.94
N HIS A 15 6.33 33.21 -13.97
CA HIS A 15 6.37 32.26 -12.86
C HIS A 15 5.17 32.47 -11.94
N VAL A 16 4.14 31.65 -12.09
CA VAL A 16 3.06 31.54 -11.10
C VAL A 16 3.59 30.76 -9.90
N GLU A 17 4.03 31.48 -8.88
CA GLU A 17 4.33 30.89 -7.56
C GLU A 17 3.01 30.42 -6.93
N VAL A 18 2.84 29.10 -6.84
CA VAL A 18 1.67 28.48 -6.20
C VAL A 18 1.90 28.46 -4.68
N HIS A 19 1.25 29.38 -3.98
CA HIS A 19 1.16 29.37 -2.51
C HIS A 19 0.13 28.32 -2.05
N ASP A 20 0.57 27.07 -1.87
CA ASP A 20 -0.23 26.04 -1.20
C ASP A 20 -0.25 26.28 0.32
N GLU A 21 -1.23 27.06 0.82
CA GLU A 21 -1.51 27.21 2.25
C GLU A 21 -2.13 25.94 2.86
N VAL A 22 -1.29 24.94 3.13
CA VAL A 22 -1.70 23.72 3.86
C VAL A 22 -1.89 24.04 5.34
N SER A 23 -3.14 24.32 5.74
CA SER A 23 -3.50 24.54 7.14
C SER A 23 -3.55 23.23 7.94
N VAL A 24 -2.55 23.06 8.80
CA VAL A 24 -2.48 21.97 9.79
C VAL A 24 -3.55 22.18 10.88
N SER A 25 -4.03 21.09 11.49
CA SER A 25 -4.89 21.12 12.68
C SER A 25 -4.38 20.10 13.69
N ASP A 26 -4.26 20.50 14.96
CA ASP A 26 -3.40 19.90 16.00
C ASP A 26 -3.82 18.52 16.55
N ASN A 27 -4.25 17.58 15.71
CA ASN A 27 -4.44 16.18 16.08
C ASN A 27 -3.97 15.26 14.96
N GLY A 28 -2.97 14.42 15.26
CA GLY A 28 -2.26 13.54 14.33
C GLY A 28 -3.04 12.34 13.80
N SER A 29 -4.32 12.51 13.45
CA SER A 29 -5.08 11.52 12.70
C SER A 29 -4.85 11.71 11.21
N TRP A 30 -4.38 10.67 10.51
CA TRP A 30 -4.53 10.56 9.05
C TRP A 30 -5.98 10.20 8.68
N THR A 31 -6.95 10.96 9.21
CA THR A 31 -8.27 10.98 8.61
C THR A 31 -8.14 11.68 7.28
N LEU A 32 -8.45 10.96 6.19
CA LEU A 32 -8.54 11.55 4.85
C LEU A 32 -9.73 12.51 4.87
N LYS A 33 -9.47 13.76 5.29
CA LYS A 33 -10.48 14.83 5.36
C LYS A 33 -11.12 14.96 4.00
N ILE A 34 -12.36 14.49 3.88
CA ILE A 34 -13.18 14.67 2.67
C ILE A 34 -13.53 16.15 2.62
N THR A 35 -12.65 16.94 1.99
CA THR A 35 -12.82 18.38 1.79
C THR A 35 -14.15 18.62 1.10
N ARG A 36 -14.91 19.56 1.64
CA ARG A 36 -16.31 19.81 1.27
C ARG A 36 -16.45 20.31 -0.17
N ASP A 37 -15.33 20.73 -0.72
CA ASP A 37 -15.06 21.31 -2.03
C ASP A 37 -15.07 20.24 -3.13
N SER A 38 -14.62 19.01 -2.81
CA SER A 38 -14.44 17.88 -3.74
C SER A 38 -15.71 17.48 -4.52
N TYR A 39 -16.90 17.77 -3.98
CA TYR A 39 -18.18 17.58 -4.68
C TYR A 39 -18.37 18.53 -5.86
N TRP A 40 -17.94 19.79 -5.72
CA TRP A 40 -18.08 20.83 -6.75
C TRP A 40 -17.06 20.66 -7.87
N ASP A 41 -15.86 20.19 -7.54
CA ASP A 41 -14.82 19.84 -8.52
C ASP A 41 -15.25 18.69 -9.45
N ASN A 42 -16.12 17.81 -8.97
CA ASN A 42 -16.62 16.63 -9.69
C ASN A 42 -18.05 16.79 -10.24
N LYS A 43 -18.55 18.03 -10.34
CA LYS A 43 -19.92 18.35 -10.81
C LYS A 43 -20.30 17.68 -12.15
N LYS A 44 -19.38 17.59 -13.11
CA LYS A 44 -19.62 16.87 -14.39
C LYS A 44 -19.87 15.37 -14.18
N GLY A 45 -19.06 14.72 -13.33
CA GLY A 45 -19.25 13.31 -12.97
C GLY A 45 -20.59 13.07 -12.27
N ILE A 46 -20.96 13.93 -11.32
CA ILE A 46 -22.23 13.83 -10.60
C ILE A 46 -23.43 14.03 -11.55
N ALA A 47 -23.37 15.02 -12.45
CA ALA A 47 -24.42 15.23 -13.47
C ALA A 47 -24.56 14.03 -14.42
N LEU A 48 -23.44 13.42 -14.82
CA LEU A 48 -23.44 12.21 -15.65
C LEU A 48 -24.02 11.00 -14.91
N CYS A 49 -23.66 10.84 -13.62
CA CYS A 49 -24.20 9.80 -12.74
C CYS A 49 -25.72 9.93 -12.60
N LEU A 50 -26.24 11.13 -12.39
CA LEU A 50 -27.68 11.39 -12.38
C LEU A 50 -28.36 11.00 -13.70
N LEU A 51 -27.76 11.36 -14.84
CA LEU A 51 -28.29 11.06 -16.18
C LEU A 51 -28.33 9.55 -16.48
N ILE A 52 -27.31 8.78 -16.07
CA ILE A 52 -27.23 7.34 -16.32
C ILE A 52 -28.19 6.55 -15.40
N ASN A 53 -28.36 6.98 -14.14
CA ASN A 53 -29.29 6.33 -13.22
C ASN A 53 -30.77 6.46 -13.66
N MET A 54 -31.08 7.36 -14.61
CA MET A 54 -32.39 7.41 -15.27
C MET A 54 -32.72 6.10 -16.03
N ALA A 55 -31.74 5.26 -16.37
CA ALA A 55 -31.96 3.91 -16.87
C ALA A 55 -32.77 3.01 -15.90
N VAL A 56 -32.79 3.36 -14.62
CA VAL A 56 -33.43 2.61 -13.52
C VAL A 56 -34.73 3.27 -13.05
N PHE A 57 -34.98 4.50 -13.49
CA PHE A 57 -36.30 5.15 -13.38
C PHE A 57 -37.37 4.32 -14.11
N GLU A 58 -37.05 3.70 -15.26
CA GLU A 58 -37.94 2.78 -15.96
C GLU A 58 -38.43 1.63 -15.07
N TYR A 59 -37.51 1.01 -14.30
CA TYR A 59 -37.88 -0.07 -13.40
C TYR A 59 -38.86 0.43 -12.32
N GLY A 60 -38.63 1.61 -11.75
CA GLY A 60 -39.62 2.25 -10.87
C GLY A 60 -40.95 2.55 -11.57
N LEU A 61 -40.89 3.07 -12.80
CA LEU A 61 -42.03 3.49 -13.61
C LEU A 61 -42.96 2.31 -13.89
N ASP A 62 -42.43 1.17 -14.35
CA ASP A 62 -43.21 -0.05 -14.55
C ASP A 62 -43.81 -0.57 -13.23
N GLN A 63 -43.05 -0.59 -12.13
CA GLN A 63 -43.55 -1.05 -10.83
C GLN A 63 -44.72 -0.16 -10.33
N GLY A 64 -44.61 1.16 -10.47
CA GLY A 64 -45.69 2.11 -10.16
C GLY A 64 -46.90 1.98 -11.10
N MET A 65 -46.67 1.67 -12.37
CA MET A 65 -47.71 1.48 -13.38
C MET A 65 -48.49 0.16 -13.18
N VAL A 66 -47.81 -0.99 -13.08
CA VAL A 66 -48.44 -2.31 -12.93
C VAL A 66 -49.35 -2.36 -11.71
N ASN A 67 -48.88 -1.82 -10.58
CA ASN A 67 -49.63 -1.81 -9.32
C ASN A 67 -51.05 -1.25 -9.48
N GLY A 68 -51.19 -0.12 -10.17
CA GLY A 68 -52.49 0.53 -10.41
C GLY A 68 -53.26 0.03 -11.63
N PHE A 69 -52.65 -0.10 -12.82
CA PHE A 69 -53.45 -0.38 -14.04
C PHE A 69 -54.07 -1.77 -14.04
N GLN A 70 -53.44 -2.77 -13.40
CA GLN A 70 -54.00 -4.13 -13.28
C GLN A 70 -55.36 -4.18 -12.56
N ALA A 71 -55.70 -3.13 -11.83
CA ALA A 71 -56.93 -3.00 -11.05
C ALA A 71 -57.82 -1.82 -11.49
N MET A 72 -57.56 -1.23 -12.67
CA MET A 72 -58.46 -0.24 -13.28
C MET A 72 -59.62 -0.92 -14.01
N PRO A 73 -60.86 -0.38 -13.96
CA PRO A 73 -62.01 -0.94 -14.65
C PRO A 73 -61.77 -1.24 -16.13
N GLY A 74 -61.12 -0.33 -16.88
CA GLY A 74 -60.84 -0.53 -18.31
C GLY A 74 -59.79 -1.60 -18.64
N PHE A 75 -59.02 -2.10 -17.67
CA PHE A 75 -58.19 -3.30 -17.82
C PHE A 75 -58.98 -4.56 -17.45
N LEU A 76 -59.78 -4.48 -16.37
CA LEU A 76 -60.67 -5.56 -15.92
C LEU A 76 -61.75 -5.91 -16.97
N MET A 77 -62.16 -4.96 -17.82
CA MET A 77 -63.08 -5.19 -18.94
C MET A 77 -62.47 -5.99 -20.11
N ASP A 78 -61.14 -5.93 -20.31
CA ASP A 78 -60.43 -6.68 -21.36
C ASP A 78 -59.88 -8.03 -20.87
N PHE A 79 -59.39 -8.08 -19.63
CA PHE A 79 -58.60 -9.21 -19.10
C PHE A 79 -59.11 -9.77 -17.75
N GLY A 80 -60.21 -9.24 -17.21
CA GLY A 80 -60.85 -9.68 -15.97
C GLY A 80 -62.08 -10.58 -16.20
N TYR A 81 -62.93 -10.66 -15.18
CA TYR A 81 -64.23 -11.35 -15.22
C TYR A 81 -65.28 -10.57 -14.43
N VAL A 82 -66.56 -10.80 -14.70
CA VAL A 82 -67.68 -10.17 -13.98
C VAL A 82 -68.04 -11.00 -12.75
N ASP A 83 -68.12 -10.38 -11.58
CA ASP A 83 -68.56 -11.04 -10.34
C ASP A 83 -69.37 -10.05 -9.46
N PRO A 84 -70.69 -10.29 -9.27
CA PRO A 84 -71.54 -9.45 -8.43
C PRO A 84 -71.14 -9.35 -6.94
N LYS A 85 -70.23 -10.19 -6.45
CA LYS A 85 -69.82 -10.24 -5.03
C LYS A 85 -68.67 -9.29 -4.69
N LEU A 86 -67.98 -8.75 -5.68
CA LEU A 86 -66.84 -7.85 -5.50
C LEU A 86 -67.28 -6.36 -5.58
N PRO A 87 -66.71 -5.45 -4.75
CA PRO A 87 -66.99 -4.03 -4.85
C PRO A 87 -66.52 -3.50 -6.22
N GLY A 88 -67.49 -3.09 -7.05
CA GLY A 88 -67.27 -2.68 -8.44
C GLY A 88 -67.66 -3.70 -9.52
N GLY A 89 -68.08 -4.92 -9.14
CA GLY A 89 -68.66 -5.91 -10.06
C GLY A 89 -67.68 -6.58 -11.05
N LEU A 90 -66.41 -6.18 -11.04
CA LEU A 90 -65.35 -6.67 -11.91
C LEU A 90 -64.20 -7.22 -11.07
N GLY A 91 -63.82 -8.47 -11.33
CA GLY A 91 -62.70 -9.17 -10.70
C GLY A 91 -61.57 -9.45 -11.69
N ILE A 92 -60.41 -9.84 -11.15
CA ILE A 92 -59.26 -10.34 -11.92
C ILE A 92 -58.83 -11.69 -11.36
N SER A 93 -58.57 -12.65 -12.24
CA SER A 93 -58.15 -13.99 -11.85
C SER A 93 -56.77 -13.92 -11.19
N THR A 94 -56.60 -14.68 -10.10
CA THR A 94 -55.34 -14.79 -9.36
C THR A 94 -54.17 -15.08 -10.29
N THR A 95 -54.30 -16.07 -11.18
CA THR A 95 -53.26 -16.45 -12.14
C THR A 95 -52.81 -15.29 -13.04
N VAL A 96 -53.72 -14.39 -13.41
CA VAL A 96 -53.39 -13.21 -14.24
C VAL A 96 -52.57 -12.21 -13.41
N GLN A 97 -52.96 -11.91 -12.17
CA GLN A 97 -52.18 -11.05 -11.26
C GLN A 97 -50.79 -11.63 -10.98
N GLN A 98 -50.71 -12.94 -10.68
CA GLN A 98 -49.46 -13.65 -10.38
C GLN A 98 -48.48 -13.57 -11.55
N LEU A 99 -48.93 -13.83 -12.78
CA LEU A 99 -48.08 -13.78 -13.97
C LEU A 99 -47.72 -12.33 -14.37
N MET A 100 -48.66 -11.38 -14.25
CA MET A 100 -48.40 -9.97 -14.58
C MET A 100 -47.29 -9.36 -13.72
N GLY A 101 -47.33 -9.55 -12.40
CA GLY A 101 -46.28 -9.07 -11.51
C GLY A 101 -44.97 -9.85 -11.68
N SER A 102 -45.03 -11.18 -11.62
CA SER A 102 -43.82 -11.99 -11.44
C SER A 102 -42.97 -12.15 -12.70
N LEU A 103 -43.56 -12.19 -13.90
CA LEU A 103 -42.81 -12.47 -15.12
C LEU A 103 -41.72 -11.43 -15.45
N VAL A 104 -41.85 -10.20 -14.96
CA VAL A 104 -40.79 -9.18 -15.04
C VAL A 104 -39.58 -9.61 -14.21
N SER A 105 -39.78 -10.03 -12.95
CA SER A 105 -38.69 -10.51 -12.08
C SER A 105 -38.02 -11.77 -12.64
N LEU A 106 -38.76 -12.64 -13.33
CA LEU A 106 -38.21 -13.80 -14.02
C LEU A 106 -37.32 -13.41 -15.22
N GLY A 107 -37.74 -12.42 -16.01
CA GLY A 107 -36.89 -11.85 -17.06
C GLY A 107 -35.64 -11.15 -16.51
N MET A 108 -35.74 -10.50 -15.34
CA MET A 108 -34.59 -9.89 -14.65
C MET A 108 -33.60 -10.94 -14.13
N PHE A 109 -34.07 -12.09 -13.65
CA PHE A 109 -33.22 -13.21 -13.27
C PHE A 109 -32.36 -13.71 -14.45
N PHE A 110 -32.97 -13.96 -15.62
CA PHE A 110 -32.22 -14.42 -16.79
C PHE A 110 -31.30 -13.35 -17.40
N SER A 111 -31.74 -12.09 -17.48
CA SER A 111 -30.90 -11.01 -17.99
C SER A 111 -29.73 -10.68 -17.06
N THR A 112 -29.91 -10.67 -15.73
CA THR A 112 -28.79 -10.40 -14.80
C THR A 112 -27.69 -11.45 -14.89
N LEU A 113 -28.02 -12.72 -15.12
CA LEU A 113 -27.03 -13.79 -15.41
C LEU A 113 -26.26 -13.59 -16.72
N ILE A 114 -26.91 -13.06 -17.76
CA ILE A 114 -26.32 -12.89 -19.11
C ILE A 114 -25.61 -11.53 -19.26
N SER A 115 -26.06 -10.52 -18.50
CA SER A 115 -25.66 -9.11 -18.66
C SER A 115 -24.16 -8.86 -18.44
N GLY A 116 -23.51 -9.55 -17.50
CA GLY A 116 -22.05 -9.45 -17.32
C GLY A 116 -21.28 -9.88 -18.57
N TRP A 117 -21.58 -11.06 -19.12
CA TRP A 117 -20.94 -11.59 -20.32
C TRP A 117 -21.17 -10.71 -21.56
N ILE A 118 -22.34 -10.07 -21.65
CA ILE A 118 -22.64 -9.10 -22.71
C ILE A 118 -21.90 -7.77 -22.47
N ALA A 119 -21.95 -7.19 -21.27
CA ALA A 119 -21.28 -5.93 -20.95
C ALA A 119 -19.75 -6.02 -21.09
N ASP A 120 -19.16 -7.19 -20.86
CA ASP A 120 -17.74 -7.45 -21.14
C ASP A 120 -17.44 -7.70 -22.62
N LYS A 121 -18.43 -8.07 -23.45
CA LYS A 121 -18.27 -8.26 -24.90
C LYS A 121 -18.50 -7.00 -25.72
N ILE A 122 -19.56 -6.24 -25.45
CA ILE A 122 -19.97 -5.06 -26.24
C ILE A 122 -19.79 -3.73 -25.50
N GLY A 123 -19.32 -3.77 -24.25
CA GLY A 123 -19.16 -2.58 -23.41
C GLY A 123 -20.42 -2.26 -22.60
N ARG A 124 -20.29 -1.34 -21.63
CA ARG A 124 -21.35 -0.99 -20.68
C ARG A 124 -22.37 -0.08 -21.35
N LYS A 125 -21.92 0.89 -22.16
CA LYS A 125 -22.77 1.64 -23.10
C LYS A 125 -23.45 0.72 -24.12
N GLY A 126 -22.74 -0.31 -24.61
CA GLY A 126 -23.32 -1.34 -25.49
C GLY A 126 -24.48 -2.12 -24.85
N GLY A 127 -24.31 -2.56 -23.60
CA GLY A 127 -25.35 -3.25 -22.83
C GLY A 127 -26.59 -2.38 -22.57
N LEU A 128 -26.42 -1.07 -22.33
CA LEU A 128 -27.54 -0.13 -22.21
C LEU A 128 -28.36 -0.03 -23.51
N TRP A 129 -27.71 0.05 -24.68
CA TRP A 129 -28.41 0.03 -25.98
C TRP A 129 -29.21 -1.26 -26.20
N VAL A 130 -28.68 -2.42 -25.81
CA VAL A 130 -29.41 -3.70 -25.89
C VAL A 130 -30.66 -3.67 -25.00
N GLY A 131 -30.56 -3.14 -23.78
CA GLY A 131 -31.71 -2.93 -22.90
C GLY A 131 -32.79 -2.08 -23.57
N LEU A 132 -32.44 -0.87 -24.03
CA LEU A 132 -33.38 0.07 -24.65
C LEU A 132 -34.11 -0.51 -25.87
N LEU A 133 -33.41 -1.29 -26.73
CA LEU A 133 -34.02 -1.93 -27.89
C LEU A 133 -35.02 -3.03 -27.50
N ILE A 134 -34.67 -3.86 -26.51
CA ILE A 134 -35.59 -4.88 -25.96
C ILE A 134 -36.82 -4.22 -25.33
N MET A 135 -36.63 -3.06 -24.69
CA MET A 135 -37.71 -2.26 -24.09
C MET A 135 -38.74 -1.78 -25.10
N ILE A 136 -38.29 -1.17 -26.21
CA ILE A 136 -39.17 -0.69 -27.28
C ILE A 136 -40.00 -1.85 -27.83
N VAL A 137 -39.37 -3.01 -28.07
CA VAL A 137 -40.06 -4.23 -28.53
C VAL A 137 -41.06 -4.73 -27.49
N SER A 138 -40.67 -4.81 -26.21
CA SER A 138 -41.56 -5.24 -25.12
C SER A 138 -42.81 -4.35 -25.01
N THR A 139 -42.62 -3.03 -24.95
CA THR A 139 -43.73 -2.08 -24.82
C THR A 139 -44.64 -2.12 -26.04
N THR A 140 -44.09 -2.32 -27.25
CA THR A 140 -44.88 -2.53 -28.48
C THR A 140 -45.76 -3.76 -28.35
N VAL A 141 -45.19 -4.89 -27.93
CA VAL A 141 -45.93 -6.16 -27.72
C VAL A 141 -47.02 -5.99 -26.64
N GLN A 142 -46.73 -5.32 -25.52
CA GLN A 142 -47.72 -5.10 -24.45
C GLN A 142 -48.87 -4.18 -24.87
N MET A 143 -48.61 -3.09 -25.61
CA MET A 143 -49.65 -2.17 -26.07
C MET A 143 -50.53 -2.75 -27.18
N THR A 144 -49.96 -3.63 -28.01
CA THR A 144 -50.68 -4.29 -29.11
C THR A 144 -51.35 -5.60 -28.70
N ALA A 145 -51.05 -6.14 -27.50
CA ALA A 145 -51.60 -7.40 -27.02
C ALA A 145 -53.14 -7.38 -26.95
N ILE A 146 -53.75 -8.37 -27.60
CA ILE A 146 -55.18 -8.71 -27.50
C ILE A 146 -55.37 -10.07 -26.77
N SER A 147 -54.28 -10.83 -26.58
CA SER A 147 -54.27 -12.13 -25.90
C SER A 147 -53.33 -12.13 -24.70
N PHE A 148 -53.66 -12.95 -23.69
CA PHE A 148 -52.82 -13.14 -22.50
C PHE A 148 -51.37 -13.53 -22.84
N GLY A 149 -51.16 -14.36 -23.87
CA GLY A 149 -49.81 -14.76 -24.31
C GLY A 149 -48.97 -13.59 -24.86
N GLY A 150 -49.58 -12.62 -25.54
CA GLY A 150 -48.89 -11.40 -25.94
C GLY A 150 -48.50 -10.55 -24.73
N LEU A 151 -49.43 -10.38 -23.78
CA LEU A 151 -49.19 -9.60 -22.57
C LEU A 151 -48.08 -10.22 -21.69
N TYR A 152 -48.11 -11.54 -21.48
CA TYR A 152 -47.10 -12.28 -20.71
C TYR A 152 -45.72 -12.33 -21.37
N SER A 153 -45.64 -12.52 -22.69
CA SER A 153 -44.35 -12.47 -23.40
C SER A 153 -43.74 -11.07 -23.37
N GLY A 154 -44.56 -10.03 -23.52
CA GLY A 154 -44.16 -8.65 -23.30
C GLY A 154 -43.58 -8.41 -21.89
N ARG A 155 -44.24 -8.91 -20.83
CA ARG A 155 -43.76 -8.82 -19.44
C ARG A 155 -42.40 -9.48 -19.22
N ILE A 156 -42.17 -10.67 -19.78
CA ILE A 156 -40.85 -11.34 -19.73
C ILE A 156 -39.78 -10.50 -20.43
N LEU A 157 -40.07 -9.99 -21.64
CA LEU A 157 -39.15 -9.12 -22.38
C LEU A 157 -38.84 -7.81 -21.64
N LEU A 158 -39.81 -7.23 -20.91
CA LEU A 158 -39.56 -6.05 -20.07
C LEU A 158 -38.60 -6.39 -18.93
N GLY A 159 -38.76 -7.57 -18.33
CA GLY A 159 -37.81 -8.10 -17.35
C GLY A 159 -36.39 -8.24 -17.92
N PHE A 160 -36.25 -8.71 -19.16
CA PHE A 160 -34.95 -8.74 -19.83
C PHE A 160 -34.36 -7.33 -19.99
N SER A 161 -35.14 -6.37 -20.49
CA SER A 161 -34.71 -4.95 -20.59
C SER A 161 -34.22 -4.42 -19.24
N ASN A 162 -35.08 -4.51 -18.21
CA ASN A 162 -34.83 -3.91 -16.91
C ASN A 162 -33.59 -4.48 -16.21
N GLY A 163 -33.29 -5.78 -16.39
CA GLY A 163 -32.04 -6.36 -15.88
C GLY A 163 -30.79 -5.90 -16.64
N PHE A 164 -30.85 -5.74 -17.97
CA PHE A 164 -29.74 -5.12 -18.73
C PHE A 164 -29.50 -3.67 -18.32
N LEU A 165 -30.56 -2.87 -18.22
CA LEU A 165 -30.47 -1.46 -17.83
C LEU A 165 -29.94 -1.30 -16.40
N LEU A 166 -30.43 -2.10 -15.45
CA LEU A 166 -30.00 -2.06 -14.05
C LEU A 166 -28.53 -2.47 -13.88
N VAL A 167 -28.08 -3.56 -14.50
CA VAL A 167 -26.69 -4.02 -14.34
C VAL A 167 -25.71 -3.13 -15.12
N CYS A 168 -26.03 -2.71 -16.34
CA CYS A 168 -25.09 -1.92 -17.16
C CYS A 168 -24.95 -0.48 -16.67
N SER A 169 -26.01 0.13 -16.12
CA SER A 169 -25.92 1.46 -15.47
C SER A 169 -25.07 1.40 -14.21
N GLN A 170 -25.27 0.38 -13.35
CA GLN A 170 -24.47 0.14 -12.15
C GLN A 170 -22.98 -0.05 -12.46
N LEU A 171 -22.64 -0.93 -13.42
CA LEU A 171 -21.24 -1.13 -13.82
C LEU A 171 -20.61 0.15 -14.39
N TYR A 172 -21.33 0.88 -15.26
CA TYR A 172 -20.83 2.14 -15.79
C TYR A 172 -20.54 3.16 -14.67
N MET A 173 -21.46 3.29 -13.71
CA MET A 173 -21.35 4.20 -12.59
C MET A 173 -20.17 3.84 -11.68
N GLN A 174 -19.99 2.56 -11.35
CA GLN A 174 -18.88 2.09 -10.51
C GLN A 174 -17.50 2.31 -11.16
N GLU A 175 -17.41 2.21 -12.49
CA GLU A 175 -16.18 2.37 -13.29
C GLU A 175 -15.85 3.82 -13.70
N THR A 176 -16.76 4.77 -13.50
CA THR A 176 -16.55 6.19 -13.89
C THR A 176 -16.51 7.16 -12.71
N MET A 177 -17.20 6.85 -11.62
CA MET A 177 -17.15 7.65 -10.39
C MET A 177 -15.87 7.39 -9.59
N PRO A 178 -15.21 8.43 -9.03
CA PRO A 178 -14.10 8.25 -8.11
C PRO A 178 -14.56 7.55 -6.83
N SER A 179 -13.61 6.93 -6.12
CA SER A 179 -13.87 6.05 -4.97
C SER A 179 -14.69 6.71 -3.86
N ASN A 180 -14.40 7.98 -3.56
CA ASN A 180 -15.08 8.80 -2.55
C ASN A 180 -16.56 9.09 -2.86
N LEU A 181 -16.95 9.22 -4.13
CA LEU A 181 -18.33 9.56 -4.55
C LEU A 181 -19.19 8.32 -4.90
N ARG A 182 -18.60 7.13 -4.87
CA ARG A 182 -19.27 5.88 -5.26
C ARG A 182 -20.46 5.52 -4.33
N SER A 183 -20.40 5.88 -3.04
CA SER A 183 -21.48 5.66 -2.07
C SER A 183 -22.71 6.53 -2.36
N LEU A 184 -22.52 7.85 -2.52
CA LEU A 184 -23.58 8.81 -2.88
C LEU A 184 -24.32 8.40 -4.17
N SER A 185 -23.59 7.79 -5.10
CA SER A 185 -24.12 7.33 -6.39
C SER A 185 -25.18 6.21 -6.24
N TYR A 186 -25.06 5.33 -5.23
CA TYR A 186 -26.11 4.35 -4.90
C TYR A 186 -27.38 4.99 -4.33
N THR A 187 -27.26 6.10 -3.59
CA THR A 187 -28.44 6.84 -3.11
C THR A 187 -29.24 7.44 -4.27
N PHE A 188 -28.55 7.97 -5.29
CA PHE A 188 -29.22 8.47 -6.51
C PHE A 188 -29.87 7.35 -7.32
N PHE A 189 -29.25 6.16 -7.43
CA PHE A 189 -29.89 4.97 -8.02
C PHE A 189 -31.24 4.65 -7.35
N GLN A 190 -31.27 4.59 -6.01
CA GLN A 190 -32.51 4.31 -5.28
C GLN A 190 -33.54 5.45 -5.38
N PHE A 191 -33.08 6.70 -5.46
CA PHE A 191 -33.95 7.86 -5.68
C PHE A 191 -34.68 7.75 -7.03
N TRP A 192 -33.96 7.42 -8.11
CA TRP A 192 -34.57 7.29 -9.44
C TRP A 192 -35.61 6.17 -9.51
N ILE A 193 -35.41 5.04 -8.81
CA ILE A 193 -36.44 3.99 -8.67
C ILE A 193 -37.68 4.56 -7.98
N SER A 194 -37.53 5.20 -6.81
CA SER A 194 -38.66 5.73 -6.05
C SER A 194 -39.40 6.84 -6.81
N PHE A 195 -38.67 7.69 -7.56
CA PHE A 195 -39.23 8.73 -8.42
C PHE A 195 -39.97 8.15 -9.63
N GLY A 196 -39.47 7.07 -10.23
CA GLY A 196 -40.19 6.30 -11.28
C GLY A 196 -41.53 5.79 -10.77
N THR A 197 -41.53 5.14 -9.60
CA THR A 197 -42.74 4.63 -8.96
C THR A 197 -43.76 5.74 -8.69
N LEU A 198 -43.31 6.94 -8.31
CA LEU A 198 -44.18 8.10 -8.09
C LEU A 198 -44.86 8.56 -9.39
N ILE A 199 -44.09 8.72 -10.47
CA ILE A 199 -44.65 9.12 -11.77
C ILE A 199 -45.62 8.07 -12.30
N GLY A 200 -45.30 6.77 -12.16
CA GLY A 200 -46.21 5.67 -12.50
C GLY A 200 -47.53 5.71 -11.71
N ALA A 201 -47.46 5.99 -10.40
CA ALA A 201 -48.64 6.13 -9.54
C ALA A 201 -49.49 7.38 -9.89
N ILE A 202 -48.85 8.52 -10.22
CA ILE A 202 -49.54 9.74 -10.65
C ILE A 202 -50.25 9.53 -12.00
N VAL A 203 -49.56 8.93 -12.97
CA VAL A 203 -50.14 8.56 -14.28
C VAL A 203 -51.34 7.64 -14.09
N ASN A 204 -51.22 6.63 -13.23
CA ASN A 204 -52.34 5.73 -12.91
C ASN A 204 -53.52 6.47 -12.28
N ASN A 205 -53.30 7.34 -11.29
CA ASN A 205 -54.37 8.12 -10.67
C ASN A 205 -55.10 9.04 -11.68
N ALA A 206 -54.39 9.55 -12.69
CA ALA A 206 -54.98 10.31 -13.79
C ALA A 206 -55.79 9.44 -14.77
N THR A 207 -55.35 8.21 -15.06
CA THR A 207 -56.02 7.31 -16.03
C THR A 207 -57.05 6.36 -15.42
N ALA A 208 -57.09 6.18 -14.10
CA ALA A 208 -57.99 5.24 -13.41
C ALA A 208 -59.49 5.46 -13.65
N LYS A 209 -59.89 6.69 -14.04
CA LYS A 209 -61.29 7.03 -14.37
C LYS A 209 -61.68 6.67 -15.81
N LEU A 210 -60.75 6.19 -16.64
CA LEU A 210 -61.01 5.80 -18.02
C LEU A 210 -61.55 4.36 -18.10
N LEU A 211 -62.76 4.21 -18.66
CA LEU A 211 -63.39 2.90 -18.89
C LEU A 211 -62.91 2.23 -20.19
N ASN A 212 -62.28 2.98 -21.08
CA ASN A 212 -61.77 2.49 -22.37
C ASN A 212 -60.36 1.90 -22.24
N ARG A 213 -59.91 1.13 -23.25
CA ARG A 213 -58.55 0.56 -23.38
C ARG A 213 -57.39 1.56 -23.24
N ALA A 214 -57.68 2.86 -23.34
CA ALA A 214 -56.74 3.94 -23.05
C ALA A 214 -56.22 3.90 -21.59
N SER A 215 -56.98 3.37 -20.64
CA SER A 215 -56.63 3.32 -19.20
C SER A 215 -55.26 2.68 -18.91
N TYR A 216 -54.98 1.53 -19.52
CA TYR A 216 -53.71 0.80 -19.40
C TYR A 216 -52.74 1.09 -20.56
N ARG A 217 -53.24 1.46 -21.76
CA ARG A 217 -52.38 1.81 -22.90
C ARG A 217 -51.66 3.15 -22.75
N ILE A 218 -52.24 4.14 -22.06
CA ILE A 218 -51.57 5.43 -21.80
C ILE A 218 -50.36 5.24 -20.85
N PRO A 219 -50.48 4.55 -19.68
CA PRO A 219 -49.33 4.17 -18.87
C PRO A 219 -48.24 3.46 -19.67
N LEU A 220 -48.57 2.37 -20.37
CA LEU A 220 -47.59 1.62 -21.18
C LEU A 220 -46.92 2.51 -22.25
N GLY A 221 -47.66 3.43 -22.89
CA GLY A 221 -47.10 4.34 -23.88
C GLY A 221 -46.10 5.36 -23.31
N ILE A 222 -46.17 5.69 -22.02
CA ILE A 222 -45.24 6.62 -21.35
C ILE A 222 -43.86 5.97 -21.12
N LEU A 223 -43.78 4.63 -21.10
CA LEU A 223 -42.49 3.90 -21.08
C LEU A 223 -41.60 4.25 -22.30
N TYR A 224 -42.15 4.69 -23.43
CA TYR A 224 -41.35 5.13 -24.59
C TYR A 224 -40.58 6.44 -24.38
N ILE A 225 -40.84 7.21 -23.31
CA ILE A 225 -40.11 8.45 -23.04
C ILE A 225 -38.67 8.15 -22.60
N ILE A 226 -38.45 7.09 -21.80
CA ILE A 226 -37.14 6.72 -21.27
C ILE A 226 -36.14 6.22 -22.34
N PRO A 227 -36.48 5.34 -23.30
CA PRO A 227 -35.56 4.93 -24.36
C PRO A 227 -35.23 6.08 -25.32
N VAL A 228 -36.12 7.06 -25.49
CA VAL A 228 -35.82 8.27 -26.27
C VAL A 228 -34.82 9.15 -25.53
N ILE A 229 -35.08 9.51 -24.26
CA ILE A 229 -34.19 10.37 -23.48
C ILE A 229 -32.81 9.70 -23.26
N LEU A 230 -32.79 8.45 -22.79
CA LEU A 230 -31.54 7.73 -22.55
C LEU A 230 -30.83 7.39 -23.86
N GLY A 231 -31.55 7.06 -24.94
CA GLY A 231 -30.97 6.82 -26.26
C GLY A 231 -30.25 8.05 -26.81
N ILE A 232 -30.85 9.24 -26.70
CA ILE A 232 -30.23 10.52 -27.05
C ILE A 232 -28.99 10.77 -26.17
N ALA A 233 -29.08 10.58 -24.85
CA ALA A 233 -27.95 10.73 -23.93
C ALA A 233 -26.78 9.80 -24.31
N LEU A 234 -27.07 8.52 -24.58
CA LEU A 234 -26.07 7.53 -24.97
C LEU A 234 -25.36 7.85 -26.29
N LEU A 235 -25.86 8.74 -27.15
CA LEU A 235 -25.08 9.20 -28.31
C LEU A 235 -23.86 10.02 -27.86
N PHE A 236 -24.03 10.91 -26.88
CA PHE A 236 -23.01 11.84 -26.40
C PHE A 236 -22.07 11.24 -25.34
N LEU A 237 -22.49 10.21 -24.61
CA LEU A 237 -21.66 9.56 -23.60
C LEU A 237 -20.49 8.76 -24.22
N PRO A 238 -19.28 8.77 -23.63
CA PRO A 238 -18.23 7.82 -23.96
C PRO A 238 -18.58 6.39 -23.47
N GLU A 239 -17.69 5.43 -23.72
CA GLU A 239 -17.68 4.14 -23.02
C GLU A 239 -16.72 4.22 -21.82
N THR A 240 -16.84 3.34 -20.83
CA THR A 240 -16.03 3.46 -19.60
C THR A 240 -14.52 3.36 -19.88
N PRO A 241 -13.66 4.14 -19.19
CA PRO A 241 -12.22 4.10 -19.40
C PRO A 241 -11.63 2.75 -19.00
N ARG A 242 -12.17 2.09 -17.96
CA ARG A 242 -11.76 0.74 -17.54
C ARG A 242 -12.10 -0.33 -18.58
N TYR A 243 -13.25 -0.23 -19.28
CA TYR A 243 -13.55 -1.13 -20.40
C TYR A 243 -12.66 -0.87 -21.62
N LEU A 244 -12.41 0.39 -21.97
CA LEU A 244 -11.54 0.74 -23.09
C LEU A 244 -10.09 0.30 -22.83
N ALA A 245 -9.60 0.45 -21.60
CA ALA A 245 -8.31 -0.09 -21.16
C ALA A 245 -8.29 -1.64 -21.18
N SER A 246 -9.34 -2.31 -20.68
CA SER A 246 -9.41 -3.78 -20.69
C SER A 246 -9.54 -4.35 -22.12
N ARG A 247 -9.94 -3.53 -23.08
CA ARG A 247 -9.92 -3.80 -24.53
C ARG A 247 -8.62 -3.39 -25.25
N ASN A 248 -7.56 -3.05 -24.51
CA ASN A 248 -6.26 -2.60 -25.04
C ASN A 248 -6.35 -1.33 -25.92
N LYS A 249 -7.28 -0.41 -25.60
CA LYS A 249 -7.46 0.87 -26.31
C LYS A 249 -7.09 2.09 -25.44
N PRO A 250 -5.81 2.29 -25.07
CA PRO A 250 -5.42 3.34 -24.13
C PRO A 250 -5.74 4.76 -24.63
N VAL A 251 -5.70 5.01 -25.95
CA VAL A 251 -6.00 6.33 -26.54
C VAL A 251 -7.50 6.67 -26.47
N GLU A 252 -8.39 5.69 -26.62
CA GLU A 252 -9.82 5.90 -26.42
C GLU A 252 -10.14 6.02 -24.92
N ALA A 253 -9.50 5.21 -24.07
CA ALA A 253 -9.65 5.27 -22.61
C ALA A 253 -9.24 6.64 -22.03
N GLY A 254 -8.09 7.19 -22.44
CA GLY A 254 -7.63 8.50 -22.01
C GLY A 254 -8.55 9.65 -22.48
N LYS A 255 -9.15 9.53 -23.67
CA LYS A 255 -10.17 10.48 -24.14
C LYS A 255 -11.47 10.38 -23.32
N ALA A 256 -11.91 9.17 -22.98
CA ALA A 256 -13.04 8.96 -22.09
C ALA A 256 -12.77 9.53 -20.68
N LEU A 257 -11.58 9.30 -20.12
CA LEU A 257 -11.20 9.81 -18.80
C LEU A 257 -11.17 11.35 -18.78
N ARG A 258 -10.59 12.00 -19.81
CA ARG A 258 -10.64 13.46 -20.00
C ARG A 258 -12.05 14.04 -20.17
N PHE A 259 -13.04 13.23 -20.58
CA PHE A 259 -14.44 13.66 -20.64
C PHE A 259 -15.16 13.52 -19.28
N LEU A 260 -14.75 12.54 -18.47
CA LEU A 260 -15.38 12.20 -17.18
C LEU A 260 -14.86 13.05 -16.00
N ARG A 261 -13.66 13.61 -16.11
CA ARG A 261 -13.07 14.55 -15.15
C ARG A 261 -13.36 15.99 -15.57
N ASP A 262 -13.43 16.92 -14.62
CA ASP A 262 -13.62 18.34 -14.94
C ASP A 262 -12.28 19.00 -15.31
N SER A 263 -12.31 20.18 -15.92
CA SER A 263 -11.14 20.88 -16.45
C SER A 263 -10.20 21.47 -15.38
N SER A 264 -10.46 21.17 -14.10
CA SER A 264 -9.54 21.34 -12.98
C SER A 264 -8.49 20.23 -12.89
N TYR A 265 -8.70 19.06 -13.51
CA TYR A 265 -7.74 17.97 -13.50
C TYR A 265 -6.55 18.27 -14.43
N ASN A 266 -5.35 18.27 -13.85
CA ASN A 266 -4.11 18.45 -14.58
C ASN A 266 -3.79 17.24 -15.47
N ASP A 267 -3.09 17.50 -16.57
CA ASP A 267 -2.73 16.50 -17.58
C ASP A 267 -1.69 15.46 -17.11
N ILE A 268 -1.23 15.61 -15.86
CA ILE A 268 -0.42 14.66 -15.09
C ILE A 268 -1.34 13.71 -14.31
N GLN A 269 -2.28 14.24 -13.52
CA GLN A 269 -3.26 13.46 -12.74
C GLN A 269 -4.08 12.49 -13.60
N ILE A 270 -4.45 12.91 -14.81
CA ILE A 270 -5.19 12.07 -15.77
C ILE A 270 -4.30 10.91 -16.30
N LYS A 271 -2.98 11.08 -16.37
CA LYS A 271 -2.04 10.01 -16.72
C LYS A 271 -1.80 9.08 -15.55
N GLU A 272 -1.77 9.60 -14.32
CA GLU A 272 -1.63 8.82 -13.08
C GLU A 272 -2.85 7.91 -12.86
N GLU A 273 -4.07 8.44 -12.92
CA GLU A 273 -5.31 7.64 -12.82
C GLU A 273 -5.42 6.62 -13.97
N MET A 274 -5.02 6.99 -15.19
CA MET A 274 -4.96 6.05 -16.32
C MET A 274 -3.93 4.93 -16.10
N ALA A 275 -2.77 5.24 -15.52
CA ALA A 275 -1.73 4.26 -15.20
C ALA A 275 -2.19 3.29 -14.10
N GLU A 276 -2.84 3.79 -13.05
CA GLU A 276 -3.47 3.00 -11.99
C GLU A 276 -4.51 2.02 -12.56
N ILE A 277 -5.40 2.51 -13.44
CA ILE A 277 -6.39 1.68 -14.14
C ILE A 277 -5.72 0.58 -14.96
N THR A 278 -4.64 0.88 -15.70
CA THR A 278 -3.93 -0.15 -16.47
C THR A 278 -3.21 -1.17 -15.60
N HIS A 279 -2.51 -0.74 -14.55
CA HIS A 279 -1.81 -1.62 -13.62
C HIS A 279 -2.79 -2.57 -12.90
N THR A 280 -3.92 -2.04 -12.43
CA THR A 280 -5.00 -2.84 -11.82
C THR A 280 -5.54 -3.88 -12.80
N LEU A 281 -5.75 -3.51 -14.06
CA LEU A 281 -6.24 -4.44 -15.10
C LEU A 281 -5.21 -5.50 -15.50
N GLU A 282 -3.91 -5.22 -15.44
CA GLU A 282 -2.86 -6.21 -15.68
C GLU A 282 -2.80 -7.23 -14.52
N VAL A 283 -2.90 -6.76 -13.27
CA VAL A 283 -3.04 -7.63 -12.08
C VAL A 283 -4.33 -8.46 -12.14
N ASP A 284 -5.47 -7.85 -12.49
CA ASP A 284 -6.75 -8.55 -12.67
C ASP A 284 -6.61 -9.67 -13.73
N ARG A 285 -5.92 -9.41 -14.85
CA ARG A 285 -5.70 -10.39 -15.94
C ARG A 285 -4.81 -11.55 -15.54
N GLU A 286 -3.71 -11.31 -14.81
CA GLU A 286 -2.84 -12.38 -14.32
C GLU A 286 -3.55 -13.30 -13.31
N LEU A 287 -4.45 -12.75 -12.50
CA LEU A 287 -5.21 -13.49 -11.50
C LEU A 287 -6.39 -14.25 -12.12
N ALA A 288 -7.08 -13.66 -13.10
CA ALA A 288 -8.23 -14.26 -13.78
C ALA A 288 -7.93 -15.63 -14.42
N GLN A 289 -6.68 -15.92 -14.79
CA GLN A 289 -6.26 -17.24 -15.30
C GLN A 289 -6.37 -18.37 -14.26
N THR A 290 -6.62 -18.05 -12.98
CA THR A 290 -6.61 -19.03 -11.87
C THR A 290 -7.94 -19.16 -11.11
N ILE A 291 -8.98 -18.42 -11.51
CA ILE A 291 -10.22 -18.24 -10.72
C ILE A 291 -11.45 -18.66 -11.54
N GLY A 292 -12.45 -19.25 -10.87
CA GLY A 292 -13.74 -19.59 -11.46
C GLY A 292 -14.80 -19.92 -10.40
N TYR A 293 -16.02 -20.23 -10.83
CA TYR A 293 -17.21 -20.32 -9.95
C TYR A 293 -17.06 -21.23 -8.70
N ARG A 294 -16.22 -22.26 -8.76
CA ARG A 294 -15.94 -23.15 -7.60
C ARG A 294 -15.18 -22.47 -6.45
N GLU A 295 -14.53 -21.33 -6.69
CA GLU A 295 -13.76 -20.62 -5.65
C GLU A 295 -14.63 -19.69 -4.78
N LEU A 296 -15.88 -19.39 -5.21
CA LEU A 296 -16.86 -18.67 -4.37
C LEU A 296 -17.25 -19.49 -3.12
N ILE A 297 -17.37 -20.81 -3.28
CA ILE A 297 -17.82 -21.72 -2.21
C ILE A 297 -16.66 -22.23 -1.33
N ARG A 298 -15.46 -21.64 -1.45
CA ARG A 298 -14.24 -22.16 -0.81
C ARG A 298 -13.74 -21.25 0.32
N GLY A 299 -13.52 -21.82 1.49
CA GLY A 299 -12.89 -21.13 2.62
C GLY A 299 -13.64 -19.85 3.05
N SER A 300 -12.90 -18.73 3.19
CA SER A 300 -13.46 -17.44 3.60
C SER A 300 -14.45 -16.85 2.56
N ASN A 301 -14.29 -17.20 1.28
CA ASN A 301 -15.16 -16.72 0.19
C ASN A 301 -16.60 -17.22 0.33
N LEU A 302 -16.81 -18.41 0.92
CA LEU A 302 -18.14 -18.95 1.17
C LEU A 302 -18.92 -18.04 2.13
N LYS A 303 -18.29 -17.60 3.23
CA LYS A 303 -18.92 -16.69 4.20
C LYS A 303 -19.32 -15.37 3.52
N ARG A 304 -18.38 -14.73 2.81
CA ARG A 304 -18.62 -13.47 2.07
C ARG A 304 -19.73 -13.62 1.03
N THR A 305 -19.76 -14.72 0.30
CA THR A 305 -20.79 -15.02 -0.70
C THR A 305 -22.15 -15.20 -0.01
N CYS A 306 -22.24 -15.95 1.08
CA CYS A 306 -23.47 -16.07 1.87
C CYS A 306 -23.94 -14.75 2.48
N THR A 307 -23.04 -13.87 2.94
CA THR A 307 -23.38 -12.51 3.41
C THR A 307 -23.95 -11.66 2.27
N SER A 308 -23.31 -11.65 1.09
CA SER A 308 -23.77 -10.89 -0.09
C SER A 308 -25.12 -11.40 -0.62
N VAL A 309 -25.29 -12.72 -0.73
CA VAL A 309 -26.57 -13.36 -1.10
C VAL A 309 -27.64 -13.06 -0.05
N GLY A 310 -27.32 -13.13 1.24
CA GLY A 310 -28.26 -12.83 2.34
C GLY A 310 -28.75 -11.39 2.33
N LEU A 311 -27.84 -10.42 2.11
CA LEU A 311 -28.18 -9.00 1.97
C LEU A 311 -29.04 -8.73 0.74
N GLY A 312 -28.81 -9.42 -0.37
CA GLY A 312 -29.72 -9.37 -1.52
C GLY A 312 -31.10 -9.94 -1.18
N LEU A 313 -31.15 -11.13 -0.57
CA LEU A 313 -32.38 -11.78 -0.10
C LEU A 313 -33.19 -10.90 0.86
N PHE A 314 -32.55 -10.07 1.69
CA PHE A 314 -33.26 -9.11 2.56
C PHE A 314 -34.19 -8.18 1.77
N SER A 315 -33.76 -7.70 0.60
CA SER A 315 -34.56 -6.78 -0.23
C SER A 315 -35.90 -7.42 -0.59
N ALA A 316 -35.87 -8.69 -1.03
CA ALA A 316 -37.08 -9.46 -1.33
C ALA A 316 -37.87 -9.86 -0.06
N ALA A 317 -37.16 -10.38 0.95
CA ALA A 317 -37.75 -10.97 2.16
C ALA A 317 -38.28 -9.93 3.18
N SER A 318 -37.95 -8.64 3.02
CA SER A 318 -38.47 -7.55 3.85
C SER A 318 -39.97 -7.30 3.72
N GLY A 319 -40.60 -7.77 2.64
CA GLY A 319 -42.00 -7.52 2.32
C GLY A 319 -42.26 -6.27 1.46
N VAL A 320 -41.22 -5.58 0.98
CA VAL A 320 -41.38 -4.41 0.09
C VAL A 320 -42.26 -4.72 -1.14
N PRO A 321 -42.08 -5.84 -1.88
CA PRO A 321 -42.89 -6.14 -3.07
C PRO A 321 -44.41 -6.22 -2.80
N PHE A 322 -44.82 -6.70 -1.63
CA PHE A 322 -46.25 -6.76 -1.24
C PHE A 322 -46.88 -5.36 -1.23
N ILE A 323 -46.20 -4.38 -0.63
CA ILE A 323 -46.71 -3.00 -0.53
C ILE A 323 -46.54 -2.25 -1.86
N THR A 324 -45.42 -2.42 -2.57
CA THR A 324 -45.11 -1.62 -3.77
C THR A 324 -45.73 -2.13 -5.07
N GLN A 325 -46.03 -3.42 -5.21
CA GLN A 325 -46.55 -4.02 -6.46
C GLN A 325 -48.04 -4.28 -6.45
N TYR A 326 -48.66 -4.40 -5.27
CA TYR A 326 -50.08 -4.74 -5.12
C TYR A 326 -50.84 -3.78 -4.19
N GLY A 327 -50.19 -2.71 -3.71
CA GLY A 327 -50.77 -1.74 -2.77
C GLY A 327 -52.11 -1.13 -3.19
N VAL A 328 -52.30 -0.77 -4.47
CA VAL A 328 -53.56 -0.17 -4.95
C VAL A 328 -54.71 -1.18 -4.86
N TYR A 329 -54.47 -2.42 -5.29
CA TYR A 329 -55.43 -3.52 -5.21
C TYR A 329 -55.72 -3.92 -3.75
N PHE A 330 -54.69 -3.95 -2.91
CA PHE A 330 -54.81 -4.22 -1.48
C PHE A 330 -55.63 -3.15 -0.74
N PHE A 331 -55.41 -1.86 -1.03
CA PHE A 331 -56.20 -0.79 -0.41
C PHE A 331 -57.68 -0.82 -0.86
N MET A 332 -57.98 -1.18 -2.11
CA MET A 332 -59.36 -1.46 -2.54
C MET A 332 -60.02 -2.60 -1.76
N LEU A 333 -59.31 -3.71 -1.56
CA LEU A 333 -59.81 -4.82 -0.74
C LEU A 333 -59.96 -4.46 0.75
N SER A 334 -59.22 -3.45 1.23
CA SER A 334 -59.35 -2.92 2.60
C SER A 334 -60.55 -1.97 2.78
N GLY A 335 -61.28 -1.66 1.71
CA GLY A 335 -62.47 -0.79 1.74
C GLY A 335 -62.19 0.70 1.67
N ASP A 336 -61.00 1.12 1.21
CA ASP A 336 -60.71 2.55 1.03
C ASP A 336 -61.38 3.16 -0.23
N THR A 337 -61.60 4.47 -0.18
CA THR A 337 -62.31 5.29 -1.17
C THR A 337 -61.40 6.01 -2.18
N GLN A 338 -60.10 6.16 -1.91
CA GLN A 338 -59.12 6.85 -2.79
C GLN A 338 -57.76 6.10 -2.90
N PRO A 339 -57.75 4.79 -3.19
CA PRO A 339 -56.57 3.91 -3.08
C PRO A 339 -55.38 4.32 -3.97
N PHE A 340 -55.67 4.91 -5.14
CA PHE A 340 -54.65 5.46 -6.05
C PHE A 340 -53.92 6.68 -5.46
N ARG A 341 -54.61 7.48 -4.63
CA ARG A 341 -54.05 8.66 -3.96
C ARG A 341 -53.15 8.26 -2.80
N ASP A 342 -53.54 7.24 -2.04
CA ASP A 342 -52.78 6.80 -0.88
C ASP A 342 -51.47 6.10 -1.29
N VAL A 343 -51.43 5.42 -2.44
CA VAL A 343 -50.17 4.93 -3.03
C VAL A 343 -49.25 6.08 -3.48
N ILE A 344 -49.79 7.23 -3.94
CA ILE A 344 -48.96 8.42 -4.21
C ILE A 344 -48.34 8.97 -2.91
N ILE A 345 -49.13 9.10 -1.84
CA ILE A 345 -48.66 9.56 -0.53
C ILE A 345 -47.56 8.63 0.02
N LEU A 346 -47.82 7.32 -0.03
CA LEU A 346 -46.89 6.24 0.33
C LEU A 346 -45.54 6.36 -0.38
N VAL A 347 -45.53 6.54 -1.71
CA VAL A 347 -44.28 6.66 -2.48
C VAL A 347 -43.58 8.00 -2.21
N CYS A 348 -44.30 9.09 -1.97
CA CYS A 348 -43.71 10.34 -1.50
C CYS A 348 -42.98 10.17 -0.15
N CYS A 349 -43.54 9.40 0.79
CA CYS A 349 -42.84 9.02 2.02
C CYS A 349 -41.59 8.17 1.73
N GLY A 350 -41.64 7.27 0.75
CA GLY A 350 -40.47 6.52 0.27
C GLY A 350 -39.35 7.44 -0.24
N ILE A 351 -39.67 8.41 -1.11
CA ILE A 351 -38.69 9.39 -1.63
C ILE A 351 -38.09 10.23 -0.51
N ALA A 352 -38.91 10.72 0.43
CA ALA A 352 -38.42 11.44 1.61
C ALA A 352 -37.46 10.58 2.46
N GLY A 353 -37.70 9.26 2.54
CA GLY A 353 -36.79 8.30 3.14
C GLY A 353 -35.43 8.24 2.43
N VAL A 354 -35.41 8.07 1.10
CA VAL A 354 -34.15 8.06 0.32
C VAL A 354 -33.38 9.38 0.47
N MET A 355 -34.09 10.51 0.45
CA MET A 355 -33.47 11.84 0.63
C MET A 355 -32.93 12.07 2.05
N ALA A 356 -33.37 11.30 3.05
CA ALA A 356 -32.80 11.33 4.39
C ALA A 356 -31.50 10.50 4.52
N THR A 357 -31.29 9.46 3.68
CA THR A 357 -30.11 8.57 3.74
C THR A 357 -28.75 9.30 3.86
N PRO A 358 -28.46 10.38 3.11
CA PRO A 358 -27.19 11.11 3.22
C PRO A 358 -26.96 11.79 4.57
N LEU A 359 -27.99 12.01 5.39
CA LEU A 359 -27.87 12.69 6.68
C LEU A 359 -27.11 11.85 7.71
N PHE A 360 -27.21 10.52 7.62
CA PHE A 360 -26.61 9.53 8.54
C PHE A 360 -25.52 8.67 7.89
N THR A 361 -25.44 8.62 6.55
CA THR A 361 -24.32 7.99 5.82
C THR A 361 -22.98 8.53 6.32
N GLY A 362 -21.99 7.66 6.54
CA GLY A 362 -20.66 8.02 7.05
C GLY A 362 -20.61 8.25 8.57
N LYS A 363 -21.65 8.82 9.18
CA LYS A 363 -21.71 9.12 10.62
C LYS A 363 -22.09 7.93 11.50
N ILE A 364 -22.94 7.04 10.98
CA ILE A 364 -23.45 5.86 11.69
C ILE A 364 -23.02 4.62 10.90
N GLY A 365 -22.63 3.56 11.62
CA GLY A 365 -22.28 2.27 11.02
C GLY A 365 -23.43 1.68 10.17
N LYS A 366 -23.09 1.01 9.07
CA LYS A 366 -24.08 0.43 8.15
C LYS A 366 -24.83 -0.74 8.80
N ARG A 367 -24.20 -1.50 9.68
CA ARG A 367 -24.78 -2.65 10.40
C ARG A 367 -25.92 -2.23 11.36
N PRO A 368 -25.76 -1.26 12.30
CA PRO A 368 -26.86 -0.81 13.13
C PRO A 368 -27.98 -0.11 12.34
N ILE A 369 -27.69 0.58 11.21
CA ILE A 369 -28.74 1.13 10.34
C ILE A 369 -29.62 0.02 9.76
N LEU A 370 -29.02 -1.06 9.24
CA LEU A 370 -29.74 -2.22 8.71
C LEU A 370 -30.59 -2.92 9.79
N MET A 371 -30.05 -3.08 11.01
CA MET A 371 -30.81 -3.66 12.14
C MET A 371 -31.99 -2.77 12.57
N PHE A 372 -31.78 -1.46 12.69
CA PHE A 372 -32.84 -0.50 13.02
C PHE A 372 -33.96 -0.52 11.97
N GLY A 373 -33.59 -0.55 10.68
CA GLY A 373 -34.53 -0.73 9.57
C GLY A 373 -35.38 -1.99 9.72
N GLY A 374 -34.76 -3.14 9.90
CA GLY A 374 -35.46 -4.43 10.08
C GLY A 374 -36.42 -4.44 11.27
N ILE A 375 -36.04 -3.86 12.40
CA ILE A 375 -36.89 -3.76 13.59
C ILE A 375 -38.11 -2.86 13.33
N VAL A 376 -37.92 -1.67 12.75
CA VAL A 376 -39.04 -0.76 12.44
C VAL A 376 -39.96 -1.37 11.37
N GLN A 377 -39.40 -2.02 10.35
CA GLN A 377 -40.16 -2.73 9.32
C GLN A 377 -41.01 -3.88 9.92
N ALA A 378 -40.46 -4.65 10.87
CA ALA A 378 -41.20 -5.68 11.59
C ALA A 378 -42.36 -5.09 12.43
N LEU A 379 -42.12 -3.99 13.14
CA LEU A 379 -43.15 -3.31 13.96
C LEU A 379 -44.29 -2.73 13.11
N CYS A 380 -43.99 -2.12 11.96
CA CYS A 380 -45.03 -1.62 11.06
C CYS A 380 -45.85 -2.75 10.41
N MET A 381 -45.20 -3.85 9.99
CA MET A 381 -45.90 -5.04 9.49
C MET A 381 -46.78 -5.69 10.57
N LEU A 382 -46.34 -5.68 11.83
CA LEU A 382 -47.12 -6.16 12.97
C LEU A 382 -48.35 -5.27 13.23
N GLY A 383 -48.20 -3.94 13.22
CA GLY A 383 -49.31 -3.00 13.40
C GLY A 383 -50.37 -3.11 12.29
N LEU A 384 -49.91 -3.31 11.04
CA LEU A 384 -50.77 -3.58 9.87
C LEU A 384 -51.53 -4.90 9.99
N ALA A 385 -50.88 -5.97 10.48
CA ALA A 385 -51.54 -7.27 10.66
C ALA A 385 -52.51 -7.27 11.85
N LEU A 386 -52.16 -6.60 12.96
CA LEU A 386 -52.98 -6.51 14.17
C LEU A 386 -54.24 -5.67 13.98
N SER A 387 -54.13 -4.48 13.36
CA SER A 387 -55.28 -3.59 13.13
C SER A 387 -56.40 -4.29 12.37
N TYR A 388 -56.07 -4.94 11.26
CA TYR A 388 -56.99 -5.77 10.48
C TYR A 388 -57.45 -7.05 11.21
N SER A 389 -56.62 -7.64 12.07
CA SER A 389 -57.03 -8.82 12.86
C SER A 389 -58.04 -8.49 13.96
N VAL A 390 -58.00 -7.27 14.50
CA VAL A 390 -58.87 -6.81 15.59
C VAL A 390 -60.14 -6.13 15.08
N ARG A 391 -60.07 -5.36 13.98
CA ARG A 391 -61.22 -4.60 13.44
C ARG A 391 -61.73 -5.08 12.07
N GLY A 392 -60.98 -5.91 11.35
CA GLY A 392 -61.33 -6.32 9.99
C GLY A 392 -61.32 -5.16 8.99
N ILE A 393 -62.28 -5.17 8.09
CA ILE A 393 -62.53 -4.14 7.07
C ILE A 393 -63.37 -3.02 7.71
N ASP A 394 -62.70 -1.95 8.11
CA ASP A 394 -63.29 -0.78 8.78
C ASP A 394 -62.52 0.50 8.36
N PRO A 395 -63.16 1.66 8.16
CA PRO A 395 -62.48 2.89 7.72
C PRO A 395 -61.40 3.42 8.68
N THR A 396 -61.46 3.05 9.97
CA THR A 396 -60.40 3.35 10.96
C THR A 396 -59.23 2.36 10.80
N SER A 397 -59.54 1.08 10.58
CA SER A 397 -58.57 0.03 10.27
C SER A 397 -57.75 0.39 9.02
N GLY A 398 -58.41 0.77 7.92
CA GLY A 398 -57.77 1.20 6.68
C GLY A 398 -56.78 2.36 6.87
N LYS A 399 -57.19 3.43 7.57
CA LYS A 399 -56.32 4.58 7.88
C LYS A 399 -55.07 4.20 8.68
N VAL A 400 -55.19 3.28 9.64
CA VAL A 400 -54.04 2.77 10.41
C VAL A 400 -53.12 1.92 9.53
N ILE A 401 -53.68 1.07 8.65
CA ILE A 401 -52.93 0.27 7.67
C ILE A 401 -52.11 1.18 6.74
N ILE A 402 -52.73 2.23 6.18
CA ILE A 402 -52.07 3.21 5.30
C ILE A 402 -50.94 3.94 6.05
N ALA A 403 -51.21 4.42 7.28
CA ALA A 403 -50.18 5.09 8.09
C ALA A 403 -48.97 4.18 8.38
N MET A 404 -49.21 2.90 8.70
CA MET A 404 -48.15 1.91 8.91
C MET A 404 -47.38 1.61 7.62
N CYS A 405 -48.04 1.54 6.45
CA CYS A 405 -47.37 1.43 5.15
C CYS A 405 -46.47 2.65 4.86
N CYS A 406 -46.92 3.87 5.13
CA CYS A 406 -46.13 5.09 4.91
C CYS A 406 -44.87 5.13 5.79
N ILE A 407 -45.00 4.79 7.08
CA ILE A 407 -43.85 4.69 7.99
C ILE A 407 -42.90 3.56 7.55
N TYR A 408 -43.45 2.39 7.21
CA TYR A 408 -42.68 1.25 6.69
C TYR A 408 -41.85 1.66 5.46
N LEU A 409 -42.46 2.30 4.45
CA LEU A 409 -41.76 2.60 3.20
C LEU A 409 -40.76 3.75 3.35
N PHE A 410 -41.02 4.73 4.24
CA PHE A 410 -40.02 5.73 4.61
C PHE A 410 -38.77 5.06 5.18
N PHE A 411 -38.91 4.23 6.22
CA PHE A 411 -37.75 3.60 6.85
C PHE A 411 -37.08 2.53 5.96
N ALA A 412 -37.85 1.75 5.20
CA ALA A 412 -37.30 0.83 4.20
C ALA A 412 -36.44 1.55 3.16
N SER A 413 -36.91 2.71 2.67
CA SER A 413 -36.20 3.50 1.66
C SER A 413 -35.00 4.28 2.23
N ALA A 414 -35.07 4.67 3.51
CA ALA A 414 -33.98 5.35 4.20
C ALA A 414 -32.84 4.41 4.66
N THR A 415 -33.15 3.12 4.90
CA THR A 415 -32.24 2.16 5.55
C THR A 415 -31.96 0.93 4.69
N THR A 416 -32.85 -0.07 4.69
CA THR A 416 -32.58 -1.39 4.09
C THR A 416 -32.45 -1.36 2.57
N GLY A 417 -33.16 -0.47 1.86
CA GLY A 417 -33.04 -0.27 0.42
C GLY A 417 -31.61 0.05 -0.06
N PRO A 418 -31.05 1.23 0.27
CA PRO A 418 -29.73 1.63 -0.20
C PRO A 418 -28.59 0.81 0.43
N PHE A 419 -28.62 0.58 1.76
CA PHE A 419 -27.47 -0.02 2.44
C PHE A 419 -27.32 -1.53 2.20
N ALA A 420 -28.40 -2.29 1.96
CA ALA A 420 -28.27 -3.73 1.73
C ALA A 420 -27.51 -4.03 0.43
N TRP A 421 -27.88 -3.36 -0.67
CA TRP A 421 -27.18 -3.49 -1.96
C TRP A 421 -25.76 -2.94 -1.92
N GLN A 422 -25.52 -1.85 -1.18
CA GLN A 422 -24.17 -1.31 -0.99
C GLN A 422 -23.25 -2.33 -0.30
N VAL A 423 -23.63 -2.83 0.89
CA VAL A 423 -22.79 -3.78 1.65
C VAL A 423 -22.65 -5.12 0.91
N ALA A 424 -23.67 -5.55 0.16
CA ALA A 424 -23.60 -6.74 -0.69
C ALA A 424 -22.54 -6.62 -1.81
N GLY A 425 -22.21 -5.40 -2.26
CA GLY A 425 -21.15 -5.13 -3.23
C GLY A 425 -19.76 -4.90 -2.61
N GLU A 426 -19.69 -4.46 -1.35
CA GLU A 426 -18.44 -4.17 -0.63
C GLU A 426 -17.79 -5.44 -0.01
N VAL A 427 -18.59 -6.33 0.60
CA VAL A 427 -18.12 -7.57 1.26
C VAL A 427 -17.42 -8.61 0.35
N PRO A 428 -17.78 -8.77 -0.94
CA PRO A 428 -17.07 -9.68 -1.84
C PRO A 428 -15.61 -9.26 -2.08
N ASN A 429 -14.71 -10.27 -2.05
CA ASN A 429 -13.31 -10.15 -2.43
C ASN A 429 -13.17 -9.52 -3.82
N GLN A 430 -12.25 -8.56 -3.97
CA GLN A 430 -12.02 -7.79 -5.20
C GLN A 430 -12.01 -8.67 -6.46
N GLN A 431 -11.36 -9.83 -6.40
CA GLN A 431 -11.17 -10.77 -7.52
C GLN A 431 -12.38 -11.64 -7.84
N LEU A 432 -13.33 -11.78 -6.90
CA LEU A 432 -14.56 -12.56 -7.06
C LEU A 432 -15.81 -11.68 -7.15
N ARG A 433 -15.70 -10.36 -6.93
CA ARG A 433 -16.83 -9.43 -6.77
C ARG A 433 -17.87 -9.53 -7.89
N GLY A 434 -17.45 -9.57 -9.16
CA GLY A 434 -18.36 -9.73 -10.30
C GLY A 434 -19.17 -11.04 -10.26
N TYR A 435 -18.52 -12.16 -9.92
CA TYR A 435 -19.20 -13.45 -9.79
C TYR A 435 -20.12 -13.51 -8.58
N THR A 436 -19.64 -13.09 -7.40
CA THR A 436 -20.43 -13.11 -6.16
C THR A 436 -21.64 -12.18 -6.25
N PHE A 437 -21.47 -10.95 -6.75
CA PHE A 437 -22.56 -10.00 -6.92
C PHE A 437 -23.56 -10.46 -7.99
N GLY A 438 -23.10 -11.04 -9.11
CA GLY A 438 -23.98 -11.62 -10.13
C GLY A 438 -24.82 -12.78 -9.59
N VAL A 439 -24.23 -13.68 -8.80
CA VAL A 439 -24.96 -14.78 -8.14
C VAL A 439 -25.94 -14.25 -7.08
N ALA A 440 -25.54 -13.27 -6.27
CA ALA A 440 -26.41 -12.63 -5.28
C ALA A 440 -27.61 -11.91 -5.93
N ALA A 441 -27.38 -11.15 -7.00
CA ALA A 441 -28.44 -10.48 -7.76
C ALA A 441 -29.41 -11.50 -8.38
N ALA A 442 -28.89 -12.55 -9.03
CA ALA A 442 -29.72 -13.60 -9.63
C ALA A 442 -30.60 -14.31 -8.56
N ILE A 443 -30.02 -14.73 -7.43
CA ILE A 443 -30.79 -15.34 -6.33
C ILE A 443 -31.84 -14.35 -5.80
N THR A 444 -31.51 -13.06 -5.69
CA THR A 444 -32.44 -12.01 -5.23
C THR A 444 -33.63 -11.86 -6.17
N TYR A 445 -33.44 -11.82 -7.48
CA TYR A 445 -34.54 -11.73 -8.45
C TYR A 445 -35.35 -13.02 -8.54
N LEU A 446 -34.75 -14.19 -8.32
CA LEU A 446 -35.47 -15.47 -8.24
C LEU A 446 -36.34 -15.58 -6.98
N SER A 447 -35.86 -15.09 -5.83
CA SER A 447 -36.67 -15.00 -4.61
C SER A 447 -37.74 -13.91 -4.70
N GLY A 448 -37.42 -12.77 -5.35
CA GLY A 448 -38.38 -11.73 -5.68
C GLY A 448 -39.51 -12.25 -6.59
N TRP A 449 -39.18 -13.05 -7.61
CA TRP A 449 -40.15 -13.75 -8.45
C TRP A 449 -41.06 -14.66 -7.62
N SER A 450 -40.51 -15.54 -6.78
CA SER A 450 -41.28 -16.44 -5.91
C SER A 450 -42.24 -15.70 -4.97
N ILE A 451 -41.81 -14.56 -4.42
CA ILE A 451 -42.64 -13.71 -3.56
C ILE A 451 -43.74 -13.02 -4.38
N THR A 452 -43.39 -12.36 -5.49
CA THR A 452 -44.34 -11.68 -6.38
C THR A 452 -45.40 -12.65 -6.95
N PHE A 453 -45.02 -13.88 -7.23
CA PHE A 453 -45.91 -14.94 -7.70
C PHE A 453 -46.84 -15.48 -6.60
N THR A 454 -46.44 -15.43 -5.32
CA THR A 454 -47.29 -15.93 -4.22
C THR A 454 -48.20 -14.86 -3.61
N ILE A 455 -47.82 -13.58 -3.63
CA ILE A 455 -48.60 -12.48 -3.01
C ILE A 455 -50.10 -12.47 -3.40
N PRO A 456 -50.52 -12.54 -4.68
CA PRO A 456 -51.94 -12.48 -5.03
C PRO A 456 -52.77 -13.65 -4.49
N TYR A 457 -52.17 -14.82 -4.29
CA TYR A 457 -52.85 -16.00 -3.74
C TYR A 457 -53.24 -15.79 -2.26
N PHE A 458 -52.43 -15.08 -1.49
CA PHE A 458 -52.75 -14.73 -0.09
C PHE A 458 -53.77 -13.59 0.02
N ILE A 459 -53.72 -12.60 -0.88
CA ILE A 459 -54.53 -11.38 -0.78
C ILE A 459 -55.93 -11.55 -1.39
N ASN A 460 -56.03 -12.16 -2.57
CA ASN A 460 -57.25 -12.14 -3.38
C ASN A 460 -58.38 -12.95 -2.69
N PRO A 461 -59.62 -12.42 -2.60
CA PRO A 461 -60.73 -13.07 -1.90
C PRO A 461 -61.21 -14.37 -2.53
N THR A 462 -60.80 -14.70 -3.76
CA THR A 462 -61.08 -15.99 -4.41
C THR A 462 -60.12 -17.12 -4.03
N ALA A 463 -59.06 -16.82 -3.29
CA ALA A 463 -58.06 -17.77 -2.84
C ALA A 463 -57.98 -17.80 -1.29
N LEU A 464 -56.86 -17.44 -0.68
CA LEU A 464 -56.68 -17.57 0.77
C LEU A 464 -57.37 -16.46 1.58
N ASN A 465 -57.64 -15.30 0.97
CA ASN A 465 -58.34 -14.16 1.57
C ASN A 465 -57.78 -13.72 2.95
N TRP A 466 -56.46 -13.67 3.10
CA TRP A 466 -55.81 -13.25 4.35
C TRP A 466 -55.80 -11.73 4.54
N GLY A 467 -55.97 -10.95 3.46
CA GLY A 467 -55.89 -9.49 3.50
C GLY A 467 -54.61 -9.03 4.21
N ALA A 468 -54.73 -8.11 5.18
CA ALA A 468 -53.56 -7.59 5.88
C ALA A 468 -52.92 -8.59 6.87
N LYS A 469 -53.56 -9.73 7.19
CA LYS A 469 -52.96 -10.79 8.04
C LYS A 469 -51.69 -11.38 7.42
N TYR A 470 -51.52 -11.23 6.11
CA TYR A 470 -50.28 -11.54 5.40
C TYR A 470 -49.04 -10.81 6.01
N GLY A 471 -49.24 -9.67 6.67
CA GLY A 471 -48.21 -8.98 7.46
C GLY A 471 -47.49 -9.85 8.48
N TYR A 472 -48.16 -10.85 9.09
CA TYR A 472 -47.52 -11.73 10.10
C TYR A 472 -46.33 -12.55 9.54
N ILE A 473 -46.37 -12.94 8.26
CA ILE A 473 -45.23 -13.60 7.61
C ILE A 473 -44.04 -12.63 7.53
N TRP A 474 -44.31 -11.38 7.17
CA TRP A 474 -43.29 -10.34 7.08
C TRP A 474 -42.72 -9.93 8.44
N VAL A 475 -43.48 -10.03 9.55
CA VAL A 475 -42.93 -9.86 10.90
C VAL A 475 -41.86 -10.91 11.18
N ALA A 476 -42.17 -12.19 11.01
CA ALA A 476 -41.21 -13.28 11.23
C ALA A 476 -39.98 -13.15 10.31
N SER A 477 -40.20 -12.78 9.05
CA SER A 477 -39.12 -12.53 8.08
C SER A 477 -38.21 -11.36 8.48
N ASN A 478 -38.76 -10.20 8.86
CA ASN A 478 -37.95 -9.04 9.26
C ASN A 478 -37.21 -9.26 10.60
N VAL A 479 -37.76 -10.07 11.52
CA VAL A 479 -37.03 -10.54 12.70
C VAL A 479 -35.85 -11.43 12.31
N LEU A 480 -36.04 -12.39 11.39
CA LEU A 480 -34.95 -13.24 10.90
C LEU A 480 -33.86 -12.45 10.16
N ILE A 481 -34.25 -11.45 9.35
CA ILE A 481 -33.36 -10.46 8.71
C ILE A 481 -32.53 -9.72 9.77
N THR A 482 -33.16 -9.24 10.83
CA THR A 482 -32.48 -8.53 11.93
C THR A 482 -31.47 -9.44 12.64
N VAL A 483 -31.84 -10.70 12.90
CA VAL A 483 -30.96 -11.71 13.52
C VAL A 483 -29.78 -12.06 12.60
N PHE A 484 -30.00 -12.25 11.29
CA PHE A 484 -28.92 -12.46 10.33
C PHE A 484 -27.97 -11.25 10.27
N THR A 485 -28.52 -10.02 10.27
CA THR A 485 -27.72 -8.78 10.29
C THR A 485 -26.84 -8.71 11.54
N PHE A 486 -27.35 -9.15 12.69
CA PHE A 486 -26.57 -9.18 13.93
C PHE A 486 -25.41 -10.18 13.88
N PHE A 487 -25.57 -11.36 13.27
CA PHE A 487 -24.55 -12.43 13.30
C PHE A 487 -23.63 -12.51 12.07
N VAL A 488 -24.07 -12.08 10.87
CA VAL A 488 -23.44 -12.45 9.58
C VAL A 488 -23.00 -11.25 8.74
N VAL A 489 -23.48 -10.05 9.04
CA VAL A 489 -23.13 -8.81 8.32
C VAL A 489 -22.02 -8.06 9.08
N PRO A 490 -20.85 -7.80 8.46
CA PRO A 490 -19.78 -7.02 9.07
C PRO A 490 -20.11 -5.52 9.06
N GLU A 491 -19.41 -4.75 9.90
CA GLU A 491 -19.36 -3.30 9.74
C GLU A 491 -18.37 -2.93 8.62
N THR A 492 -18.74 -1.95 7.80
CA THR A 492 -18.03 -1.55 6.56
C THR A 492 -18.10 -0.03 6.31
N ASN A 493 -18.56 0.76 7.30
CA ASN A 493 -18.51 2.21 7.26
C ASN A 493 -17.06 2.71 7.43
N LEU A 494 -16.65 3.69 6.62
CA LEU A 494 -15.31 4.33 6.64
C LEU A 494 -14.11 3.38 6.49
N ARG A 495 -14.28 2.22 5.84
CA ARG A 495 -13.20 1.25 5.54
C ARG A 495 -12.92 1.18 4.05
N THR A 496 -11.65 0.98 3.69
CA THR A 496 -11.25 0.58 2.32
C THR A 496 -11.71 -0.85 2.03
N LEU A 497 -11.76 -1.23 0.75
CA LEU A 497 -12.15 -2.58 0.32
C LEU A 497 -11.03 -3.59 0.64
N GLU A 498 -9.81 -3.07 0.67
CA GLU A 498 -8.54 -3.70 0.96
C GLU A 498 -8.46 -4.08 2.45
N GLU A 499 -8.75 -3.16 3.38
CA GLU A 499 -8.90 -3.46 4.83
C GLU A 499 -9.96 -4.55 5.10
N ILE A 500 -11.08 -4.50 4.38
CA ILE A 500 -12.14 -5.53 4.49
C ILE A 500 -11.61 -6.88 4.00
N ASP A 501 -10.82 -6.90 2.93
CA ASP A 501 -10.19 -8.12 2.44
C ASP A 501 -9.20 -8.70 3.46
N GLU A 502 -8.40 -7.86 4.11
CA GLU A 502 -7.44 -8.22 5.16
C GLU A 502 -8.11 -8.76 6.44
N MET A 503 -9.14 -8.10 6.98
CA MET A 503 -9.89 -8.58 8.16
C MET A 503 -10.45 -10.00 7.93
N TYR A 504 -10.94 -10.28 6.72
CA TYR A 504 -11.44 -11.60 6.31
C TYR A 504 -10.32 -12.64 6.05
N MET A 505 -9.06 -12.24 5.88
CA MET A 505 -7.88 -13.12 5.81
C MET A 505 -7.31 -13.42 7.20
N ALA A 506 -7.24 -12.42 8.08
CA ALA A 506 -6.90 -12.54 9.51
C ALA A 506 -7.97 -13.31 10.32
N LYS A 507 -9.15 -13.56 9.73
CA LYS A 507 -10.29 -14.30 10.32
C LYS A 507 -10.91 -13.60 11.54
N VAL A 508 -10.82 -12.27 11.61
CA VAL A 508 -11.44 -11.47 12.69
C VAL A 508 -12.91 -11.85 12.86
N PRO A 509 -13.45 -11.97 14.09
CA PRO A 509 -14.88 -12.24 14.27
C PRO A 509 -15.72 -11.07 13.72
N ILE A 510 -16.80 -11.39 12.98
CA ILE A 510 -17.64 -10.40 12.25
C ILE A 510 -18.16 -9.27 13.16
N ARG A 511 -18.33 -9.54 14.46
CA ARG A 511 -18.74 -8.56 15.47
C ARG A 511 -17.68 -7.49 15.75
N ASP A 512 -16.41 -7.86 15.67
CA ASP A 512 -15.26 -7.08 16.12
C ASP A 512 -14.68 -6.18 15.00
N PHE A 513 -15.23 -6.26 13.77
CA PHE A 513 -14.82 -5.45 12.60
C PHE A 513 -14.89 -3.92 12.85
N ALA A 514 -15.76 -3.47 13.76
CA ALA A 514 -15.85 -2.05 14.13
C ALA A 514 -14.68 -1.61 15.02
N GLU A 515 -14.20 -2.51 15.89
CA GLU A 515 -13.11 -2.29 16.87
C GLU A 515 -11.73 -2.66 16.31
N CYS A 516 -11.68 -3.36 15.17
CA CYS A 516 -10.44 -3.83 14.54
C CYS A 516 -9.67 -2.66 13.90
N ILE A 517 -8.65 -2.13 14.58
CA ILE A 517 -7.69 -1.19 14.00
C ILE A 517 -6.43 -1.98 13.62
N PHE A 518 -6.05 -1.93 12.34
CA PHE A 518 -4.71 -2.32 11.90
C PHE A 518 -3.80 -1.09 12.02
N LEU A 519 -2.83 -1.16 12.93
CA LEU A 519 -1.77 -0.15 13.02
C LEU A 519 -0.71 -0.46 11.95
N PRO A 520 -0.10 0.54 11.27
CA PRO A 520 0.92 0.32 10.23
C PRO A 520 2.22 -0.38 10.66
N ALA A 521 2.31 -0.88 11.90
CA ALA A 521 3.53 -1.37 12.54
C ALA A 521 3.34 -2.60 13.46
N SER A 522 2.16 -3.25 13.51
CA SER A 522 1.93 -4.44 14.36
C SER A 522 1.31 -5.62 13.61
N ASP A 523 1.91 -6.81 13.74
CA ASP A 523 1.35 -8.10 13.28
C ASP A 523 0.08 -8.52 14.07
N SER A 524 -0.24 -7.81 15.15
CA SER A 524 -1.42 -8.02 15.99
C SER A 524 -2.46 -6.91 15.85
N CYS A 525 -3.72 -7.33 15.69
CA CYS A 525 -4.90 -6.49 15.92
C CYS A 525 -5.10 -6.27 17.43
N GLU A 526 -5.49 -5.06 17.83
CA GLU A 526 -5.76 -4.67 19.21
C GLU A 526 -6.73 -5.63 19.93
N ASN A 527 -7.79 -6.09 19.24
CA ASN A 527 -8.79 -7.02 19.79
C ASN A 527 -8.28 -8.46 19.93
N CYS A 528 -7.24 -8.86 19.18
CA CYS A 528 -6.53 -10.12 19.40
C CYS A 528 -5.59 -10.02 20.60
N ASN A 529 -4.85 -8.91 20.70
CA ASN A 529 -3.93 -8.61 21.80
C ASN A 529 -4.69 -8.54 23.14
N ALA A 530 -5.80 -7.80 23.20
CA ALA A 530 -6.66 -7.64 24.37
C ALA A 530 -7.37 -8.94 24.81
N ARG A 531 -7.43 -9.96 23.97
CA ARG A 531 -8.06 -11.27 24.28
C ARG A 531 -7.03 -12.40 24.47
N GLY A 532 -5.74 -12.12 24.38
CA GLY A 532 -4.68 -13.15 24.50
C GLY A 532 -4.77 -14.23 23.42
N LEU A 533 -5.23 -13.89 22.21
CA LEU A 533 -5.40 -14.81 21.10
C LEU A 533 -4.32 -14.58 20.03
N ASP A 534 -3.68 -15.67 19.59
CA ASP A 534 -2.70 -15.64 18.50
C ASP A 534 -3.28 -14.94 17.25
N CYS A 535 -2.78 -13.74 16.97
CA CYS A 535 -3.19 -13.01 15.78
C CYS A 535 -2.53 -13.65 14.56
N PHE A 536 -3.31 -14.38 13.77
CA PHE A 536 -2.81 -15.06 12.57
C PHE A 536 -2.55 -14.07 11.42
N SER A 537 -1.45 -13.33 11.53
CA SER A 537 -0.73 -12.73 10.40
C SER A 537 -0.36 -13.85 9.41
N SER A 538 -1.26 -14.12 8.47
CA SER A 538 -1.11 -15.23 7.56
C SER A 538 -0.17 -14.81 6.43
N ASN A 539 1.13 -15.06 6.64
CA ASN A 539 2.20 -14.80 5.70
C ASN A 539 2.17 -15.75 4.47
N LYS A 540 0.99 -15.85 3.84
CA LYS A 540 0.74 -16.57 2.60
C LYS A 540 1.15 -15.71 1.41
N ARG A 541 2.47 -15.64 1.19
CA ARG A 541 3.00 -15.47 -0.17
C ARG A 541 2.26 -16.43 -1.11
N ARG A 542 1.58 -15.89 -2.13
CA ARG A 542 0.86 -16.66 -3.16
C ARG A 542 1.83 -17.59 -3.89
N ARG A 543 1.87 -18.87 -3.52
CA ARG A 543 2.46 -19.91 -4.40
C ARG A 543 1.46 -20.20 -5.53
N ARG A 544 1.86 -19.90 -6.78
CA ARG A 544 1.24 -20.49 -7.98
C ARG A 544 1.29 -22.02 -7.87
N THR A 545 0.28 -22.71 -8.36
CA THR A 545 0.22 -24.18 -8.35
C THR A 545 1.17 -24.79 -9.37
N GLY A 546 2.07 -25.65 -8.90
CA GLY A 546 2.91 -26.54 -9.70
C GLY A 546 3.32 -27.74 -8.83
N TYR A 547 3.15 -28.96 -9.35
CA TYR A 547 3.40 -30.23 -8.67
C TYR A 547 4.87 -30.37 -8.21
N GLY A 548 5.22 -31.08 -7.12
CA GLY A 548 4.40 -31.73 -6.09
C GLY A 548 5.07 -32.97 -5.46
N ARG A 549 5.14 -33.03 -4.12
CA ARG A 549 5.36 -34.21 -3.22
C ARG A 549 4.86 -33.77 -1.82
N HIS A 550 4.14 -34.50 -0.98
CA HIS A 550 4.12 -35.93 -0.58
C HIS A 550 5.30 -36.40 0.31
N SER A 551 5.27 -35.97 1.59
CA SER A 551 5.70 -36.70 2.82
C SER A 551 5.55 -35.70 4.00
N LEU A 552 4.58 -35.76 4.94
CA LEU A 552 4.19 -36.79 5.93
C LEU A 552 5.25 -37.12 6.99
N SER A 553 5.26 -36.31 8.07
CA SER A 553 5.75 -36.63 9.42
C SER A 553 5.22 -35.55 10.40
N TYR A 554 3.97 -35.63 10.86
CA TYR A 554 3.59 -36.22 12.16
C TYR A 554 4.35 -35.64 13.36
N THR A 555 3.78 -34.61 14.01
CA THR A 555 4.01 -34.32 15.43
C THR A 555 2.99 -35.09 16.28
N GLN A 556 3.37 -35.43 17.52
CA GLN A 556 2.63 -36.36 18.36
C GLN A 556 1.42 -35.71 19.06
N SER A 557 0.35 -36.47 19.23
CA SER A 557 -0.79 -36.16 20.09
C SER A 557 -0.63 -36.81 21.48
N PRO A 558 -1.26 -36.27 22.55
CA PRO A 558 -1.02 -36.67 23.95
C PRO A 558 -1.55 -38.08 24.32
N PRO A 559 -1.14 -38.64 25.48
CA PRO A 559 -1.23 -40.08 25.77
C PRO A 559 -2.58 -40.55 26.34
N PHE A 560 -2.92 -41.82 26.10
CA PHE A 560 -3.89 -42.60 26.87
C PHE A 560 -3.45 -44.07 26.99
N ASN A 561 -3.97 -44.80 27.97
CA ASN A 561 -3.33 -46.01 28.53
C ASN A 561 -3.74 -47.36 27.91
N ALA A 562 -2.73 -48.23 27.73
CA ALA A 562 -2.75 -49.72 27.90
C ALA A 562 -3.62 -50.60 26.96
N PRO A 563 -3.37 -51.93 26.86
CA PRO A 563 -2.15 -52.72 27.16
C PRO A 563 -1.63 -53.61 25.97
N TYR A 564 -0.54 -54.34 26.23
CA TYR A 564 0.11 -55.43 25.44
C TYR A 564 -0.84 -56.61 25.06
N PRO A 565 -0.51 -57.56 24.12
CA PRO A 565 0.83 -58.18 23.95
C PRO A 565 1.35 -58.67 22.56
N GLN A 566 2.67 -58.95 22.53
CA GLN A 566 3.43 -60.03 21.84
C GLN A 566 3.17 -60.44 20.37
N ALA A 567 4.23 -60.43 19.53
CA ALA A 567 4.71 -61.59 18.75
C ALA A 567 6.09 -61.34 18.04
N GLU A 568 7.06 -62.21 18.33
CA GLU A 568 8.01 -62.94 17.44
C GLU A 568 8.74 -62.31 16.22
N GLU A 569 10.09 -62.50 16.25
CA GLU A 569 10.99 -63.02 15.17
C GLU A 569 11.22 -62.26 13.83
N ALA A 570 12.37 -62.37 13.13
CA ALA A 570 13.77 -62.74 13.48
C ALA A 570 14.72 -62.50 12.25
N VAL A 571 16.06 -62.55 12.46
CA VAL A 571 17.11 -63.07 11.54
C VAL A 571 17.37 -62.35 10.17
N THR A 572 18.58 -62.12 9.63
CA THR A 572 20.03 -62.12 10.03
C THR A 572 20.86 -61.40 8.92
N THR A 573 22.18 -61.20 9.13
CA THR A 573 23.31 -61.35 8.13
C THR A 573 23.37 -60.45 6.87
N ASP A 574 24.55 -60.01 6.37
CA ASP A 574 25.90 -59.85 6.95
C ASP A 574 26.84 -59.04 5.99
N GLU A 575 28.06 -58.70 6.44
CA GLU A 575 29.33 -58.55 5.68
C GLU A 575 29.45 -57.69 4.37
N GLN A 576 30.62 -57.21 3.90
CA GLN A 576 31.85 -56.68 4.56
C GLN A 576 32.72 -55.85 3.54
N THR A 577 33.52 -54.91 4.05
CA THR A 577 34.86 -54.47 3.55
C THR A 577 35.16 -53.81 2.16
N ARG A 578 35.70 -52.58 2.24
CA ARG A 578 37.07 -52.11 1.80
C ARG A 578 37.39 -51.53 0.39
N LEU A 579 38.03 -50.34 0.47
CA LEU A 579 39.23 -49.82 -0.24
C LEU A 579 39.15 -49.01 -1.57
N ARG A 580 40.12 -48.09 -1.70
CA ARG A 580 40.52 -47.15 -2.79
C ARG A 580 41.73 -47.76 -3.58
N PRO A 581 42.33 -47.21 -4.71
CA PRO A 581 42.50 -45.77 -5.04
C PRO A 581 42.76 -45.27 -6.52
N HIS A 582 42.85 -43.92 -6.65
CA HIS A 582 43.74 -43.04 -7.49
C HIS A 582 43.89 -43.06 -9.05
N GLN A 583 43.88 -41.82 -9.61
CA GLN A 583 44.73 -41.20 -10.67
C GLN A 583 44.58 -41.49 -12.20
N SER A 584 44.51 -40.42 -13.03
CA SER A 584 45.52 -40.00 -14.05
C SER A 584 45.02 -38.88 -15.02
N LEU A 585 45.86 -38.38 -15.96
CA LEU A 585 45.62 -37.24 -16.89
C LEU A 585 45.65 -37.64 -18.39
N SER A 586 45.13 -36.77 -19.29
CA SER A 586 45.27 -36.84 -20.78
C SER A 586 45.28 -35.44 -21.44
N ILE A 587 45.53 -35.30 -22.76
CA ILE A 587 46.05 -34.07 -23.41
C ILE A 587 45.65 -33.87 -24.91
N PHE A 588 45.43 -32.59 -25.33
CA PHE A 588 45.38 -32.04 -26.72
C PHE A 588 44.24 -32.58 -27.67
N GLU A 589 43.97 -32.10 -28.90
CA GLU A 589 44.72 -31.33 -29.91
C GLU A 589 43.84 -30.38 -30.81
N ARG A 590 44.14 -30.22 -32.11
CA ARG A 590 43.59 -29.26 -33.12
C ARG A 590 43.39 -30.02 -34.47
N SER A 591 43.05 -29.52 -35.67
CA SER A 591 42.83 -28.22 -36.37
C SER A 591 41.98 -28.52 -37.65
N SER A 592 41.56 -27.67 -38.61
CA SER A 592 41.23 -26.23 -38.78
C SER A 592 40.76 -26.02 -40.26
N THR A 593 40.12 -24.88 -40.63
CA THR A 593 39.81 -24.40 -42.02
C THR A 593 38.88 -25.30 -42.89
N THR A 594 38.00 -24.86 -43.82
CA THR A 594 37.52 -23.56 -44.39
C THR A 594 36.12 -23.81 -45.07
N GLN A 595 35.40 -22.97 -45.85
CA GLN A 595 35.69 -21.68 -46.53
C GLN A 595 34.49 -20.66 -46.56
N PHE A 596 33.74 -20.53 -47.67
CA PHE A 596 32.76 -19.44 -47.96
C PHE A 596 31.55 -19.92 -48.79
N SER A 597 30.34 -19.41 -48.50
CA SER A 597 29.63 -18.39 -49.33
C SER A 597 28.12 -18.27 -48.99
N GLY A 598 27.52 -17.08 -49.20
CA GLY A 598 26.06 -16.86 -49.17
C GLY A 598 25.54 -16.09 -47.95
N ALA A 599 25.29 -14.77 -48.10
CA ALA A 599 24.83 -13.90 -47.01
C ALA A 599 23.36 -13.48 -47.18
N ALA A 600 22.47 -13.91 -46.28
CA ALA A 600 21.09 -13.39 -46.17
C ALA A 600 20.38 -13.61 -44.79
N ALA A 601 21.03 -14.13 -43.75
CA ALA A 601 20.37 -14.40 -42.45
C ALA A 601 21.34 -14.46 -41.25
N ALA A 602 21.69 -13.32 -40.64
CA ALA A 602 22.48 -13.30 -39.41
C ALA A 602 22.32 -12.00 -38.57
N LEU A 603 21.34 -11.99 -37.66
CA LEU A 603 21.38 -11.20 -36.41
C LEU A 603 21.07 -12.16 -35.25
N GLY A 604 21.95 -13.15 -35.08
CA GLY A 604 21.79 -14.24 -34.11
C GLY A 604 22.82 -14.19 -32.99
N ASN A 605 22.33 -14.35 -31.76
CA ASN A 605 23.04 -14.86 -30.58
C ASN A 605 24.52 -14.48 -30.42
N THR A 606 24.80 -13.25 -29.97
CA THR A 606 25.98 -12.98 -29.15
C THR A 606 25.85 -13.72 -27.82
N LYS A 607 26.31 -14.98 -27.77
CA LYS A 607 26.44 -15.74 -26.51
C LYS A 607 27.49 -15.07 -25.60
N ILE A 608 27.02 -14.21 -24.70
CA ILE A 608 27.77 -13.77 -23.51
C ILE A 608 27.05 -14.30 -22.26
N SER A 609 26.99 -15.63 -22.15
CA SER A 609 26.75 -16.28 -20.87
C SER A 609 28.10 -16.39 -20.15
N SER A 610 28.43 -15.41 -19.32
CA SER A 610 29.55 -15.55 -18.39
C SER A 610 29.26 -16.69 -17.41
N PRO A 611 30.22 -17.59 -17.14
CA PRO A 611 30.02 -18.68 -16.18
C PRO A 611 29.94 -18.17 -14.72
N ASP A 612 30.26 -16.90 -14.48
CA ASP A 612 30.39 -16.28 -13.15
C ASP A 612 29.09 -16.04 -12.38
N ASN A 613 27.90 -16.29 -12.96
CA ASN A 613 26.60 -16.08 -12.29
C ASN A 613 26.11 -17.33 -11.52
N GLU A 614 27.03 -18.05 -10.88
CA GLU A 614 26.69 -19.15 -9.98
C GLU A 614 25.95 -18.65 -8.73
N THR A 615 24.74 -19.19 -8.49
CA THR A 615 24.07 -19.15 -7.20
C THR A 615 24.74 -20.14 -6.25
N TYR A 616 25.55 -19.64 -5.32
CA TYR A 616 26.45 -20.46 -4.48
C TYR A 616 25.77 -21.54 -3.63
N ILE A 617 24.46 -21.42 -3.36
CA ILE A 617 23.69 -22.39 -2.56
C ILE A 617 22.61 -23.02 -3.44
N GLY A 618 22.97 -24.06 -4.18
CA GLY A 618 22.02 -24.99 -4.75
C GLY A 618 21.58 -26.07 -3.74
N ARG A 619 20.82 -27.06 -4.20
CA ARG A 619 20.14 -28.02 -3.32
C ARG A 619 21.10 -29.00 -2.64
N ALA A 620 22.30 -29.19 -3.19
CA ALA A 620 23.32 -30.07 -2.64
C ALA A 620 23.92 -29.60 -1.30
N HIS A 621 23.62 -28.36 -0.86
CA HIS A 621 24.12 -27.80 0.41
C HIS A 621 23.14 -28.00 1.60
N TYR A 622 21.89 -28.38 1.33
CA TYR A 622 20.86 -28.65 2.36
C TYR A 622 20.57 -30.14 2.56
N LEU A 623 21.13 -30.99 1.70
CA LEU A 623 21.12 -32.44 1.79
C LEU A 623 22.54 -32.88 2.11
N ASP A 624 22.69 -33.94 2.91
CA ASP A 624 24.00 -34.32 3.43
C ASP A 624 24.96 -34.78 2.31
N HIS A 625 26.25 -34.59 2.53
CA HIS A 625 27.31 -34.71 1.52
C HIS A 625 27.42 -36.11 0.88
N ASP A 626 26.83 -37.14 1.52
CA ASP A 626 26.76 -38.51 1.01
C ASP A 626 25.83 -38.67 -0.22
N THR A 627 25.04 -37.66 -0.57
CA THR A 627 24.17 -37.69 -1.77
C THR A 627 24.68 -36.78 -2.90
N PRO A 628 25.38 -37.32 -3.92
CA PRO A 628 25.90 -36.51 -5.03
C PRO A 628 24.77 -36.04 -5.95
N PHE A 629 24.26 -34.82 -5.70
CA PHE A 629 23.25 -34.17 -6.51
C PHE A 629 23.92 -33.35 -7.64
N ASP A 630 23.76 -33.79 -8.88
CA ASP A 630 24.30 -33.10 -10.06
C ASP A 630 23.52 -31.81 -10.37
N GLU A 631 24.04 -30.68 -9.91
CA GLU A 631 23.44 -29.36 -10.17
C GLU A 631 23.54 -28.93 -11.64
N THR A 632 24.40 -29.53 -12.47
CA THR A 632 24.54 -29.10 -13.88
C THR A 632 23.26 -29.42 -14.66
N GLN A 633 22.70 -30.62 -14.50
CA GLN A 633 21.41 -31.00 -15.08
C GLN A 633 20.25 -30.12 -14.60
N ALA A 634 20.29 -29.68 -13.33
CA ALA A 634 19.29 -28.77 -12.79
C ALA A 634 19.39 -27.35 -13.37
N ARG A 635 20.60 -26.91 -13.75
CA ARG A 635 20.88 -25.61 -14.38
C ARG A 635 20.58 -25.62 -15.89
N ASP A 636 20.91 -26.70 -16.61
CA ASP A 636 20.61 -26.89 -18.05
C ASP A 636 19.10 -26.90 -18.32
N ALA A 637 18.30 -27.45 -17.40
CA ALA A 637 16.83 -27.36 -17.45
C ALA A 637 16.30 -25.93 -17.28
N THR A 638 17.14 -24.97 -16.89
CA THR A 638 16.79 -23.57 -16.61
C THR A 638 17.65 -22.58 -17.38
N VAL A 639 17.79 -22.77 -18.70
CA VAL A 639 18.12 -21.65 -19.58
C VAL A 639 16.98 -20.62 -19.47
N PHE A 640 17.16 -19.61 -18.62
CA PHE A 640 16.31 -18.42 -18.55
C PHE A 640 16.49 -17.64 -19.86
N GLN A 641 15.76 -18.09 -20.87
CA GLN A 641 15.74 -17.53 -22.21
C GLN A 641 15.48 -16.02 -22.11
N GLN A 642 16.40 -15.20 -22.61
CA GLN A 642 16.40 -13.75 -22.40
C GLN A 642 15.03 -13.18 -22.78
N ARG A 643 14.23 -12.85 -21.76
CA ARG A 643 12.87 -12.34 -21.93
C ARG A 643 13.00 -10.93 -22.50
N GLN A 644 12.85 -10.80 -23.81
CA GLN A 644 12.73 -9.49 -24.44
C GLN A 644 11.60 -8.74 -23.72
N PRO A 645 11.82 -7.49 -23.29
CA PRO A 645 10.78 -6.72 -22.61
C PRO A 645 9.54 -6.66 -23.50
N SER A 646 8.37 -6.83 -22.90
CA SER A 646 7.09 -6.75 -23.61
C SER A 646 6.84 -5.35 -24.15
N ARG A 647 5.78 -5.20 -24.96
CA ARG A 647 5.45 -3.89 -25.54
C ARG A 647 5.03 -2.86 -24.48
N SER A 648 4.46 -3.28 -23.35
CA SER A 648 4.17 -2.39 -22.21
C SER A 648 5.43 -2.03 -21.43
N GLU A 649 6.28 -3.01 -21.09
CA GLU A 649 7.56 -2.76 -20.39
C GLU A 649 8.46 -1.80 -21.21
N ASN A 650 8.56 -1.97 -22.53
CA ASN A 650 9.25 -1.02 -23.40
C ASN A 650 8.60 0.37 -23.44
N ALA A 651 7.27 0.46 -23.45
CA ALA A 651 6.58 1.75 -23.46
C ALA A 651 6.82 2.53 -22.15
N VAL A 652 6.92 1.83 -21.01
CA VAL A 652 7.32 2.43 -19.72
C VAL A 652 8.76 2.94 -19.78
N LEU A 653 9.71 2.14 -20.29
CA LEU A 653 11.11 2.58 -20.43
C LEU A 653 11.27 3.77 -21.40
N GLN A 654 10.44 3.84 -22.44
CA GLN A 654 10.37 5.02 -23.33
C GLN A 654 9.77 6.24 -22.62
N LEU A 655 8.69 6.08 -21.86
CA LEU A 655 8.03 7.18 -21.13
C LEU A 655 8.96 7.87 -20.11
N PHE A 656 9.85 7.12 -19.46
CA PHE A 656 10.82 7.65 -18.51
C PHE A 656 12.14 8.14 -19.16
N ASN A 657 12.29 8.09 -20.48
CA ASN A 657 13.57 8.29 -21.20
C ASN A 657 14.71 7.42 -20.61
N ALA A 658 14.43 6.16 -20.26
CA ALA A 658 15.34 5.30 -19.51
C ALA A 658 16.73 5.10 -20.18
N PHE A 659 16.75 5.09 -21.51
CA PHE A 659 17.95 4.91 -22.34
C PHE A 659 18.69 6.21 -22.69
N GLU A 660 18.20 7.37 -22.25
CA GLU A 660 18.78 8.66 -22.59
C GLU A 660 20.09 8.91 -21.82
N MET A 661 21.19 9.04 -22.56
CA MET A 661 22.56 9.22 -22.05
C MET A 661 23.01 10.68 -22.18
N PRO A 662 23.76 11.24 -21.21
CA PRO A 662 24.30 12.59 -21.29
C PRO A 662 25.32 12.77 -22.43
N THR A 663 25.48 14.01 -22.89
CA THR A 663 26.51 14.37 -23.88
C THR A 663 27.91 14.03 -23.38
N ARG A 664 28.87 13.78 -24.29
CA ARG A 664 30.23 13.33 -23.93
C ARG A 664 30.97 14.25 -22.94
N ALA A 665 30.62 15.55 -22.91
CA ALA A 665 31.12 16.49 -21.92
C ALA A 665 30.49 16.26 -20.53
N VAL A 666 29.15 16.29 -20.45
CA VAL A 666 28.39 16.08 -19.19
C VAL A 666 28.66 14.68 -18.62
N TYR A 667 28.76 13.66 -19.46
CA TYR A 667 29.18 12.31 -19.08
C TYR A 667 30.54 12.30 -18.38
N ARG A 668 31.55 12.97 -18.96
CA ARG A 668 32.90 13.06 -18.37
C ARG A 668 32.87 13.79 -17.03
N THR A 669 32.14 14.90 -16.91
CA THR A 669 31.99 15.63 -15.64
C THR A 669 31.31 14.77 -14.56
N LEU A 670 30.28 14.00 -14.91
CA LEU A 670 29.62 13.06 -14.00
C LEU A 670 30.56 11.92 -13.57
N LEU A 671 31.29 11.32 -14.51
CA LEU A 671 32.24 10.25 -14.22
C LEU A 671 33.40 10.73 -13.33
N ASP A 672 33.98 11.89 -13.62
CA ASP A 672 35.07 12.50 -12.85
C ASP A 672 34.60 12.89 -11.43
N THR A 673 33.38 13.42 -11.30
CA THR A 673 32.73 13.66 -10.00
C THR A 673 32.53 12.34 -9.24
N PHE A 674 32.07 11.27 -9.90
CA PHE A 674 31.87 9.96 -9.27
C PHE A 674 33.19 9.36 -8.77
N LEU A 675 34.23 9.39 -9.62
CA LEU A 675 35.57 8.89 -9.31
C LEU A 675 36.20 9.63 -8.12
N THR A 676 35.98 10.94 -8.02
CA THR A 676 36.56 11.79 -6.97
C THR A 676 35.84 11.64 -5.63
N TYR A 677 34.50 11.68 -5.62
CA TYR A 677 33.71 11.84 -4.38
C TYR A 677 32.88 10.62 -3.97
N CYS A 678 32.52 9.72 -4.90
CA CYS A 678 31.71 8.53 -4.59
C CYS A 678 32.56 7.26 -4.53
N GLN A 679 33.41 7.02 -5.53
CA GLN A 679 34.17 5.78 -5.71
C GLN A 679 35.09 5.40 -4.53
N PRO A 680 35.76 6.33 -3.80
CA PRO A 680 36.56 5.98 -2.63
C PRO A 680 35.74 5.30 -1.51
N TRP A 681 34.43 5.59 -1.43
CA TRP A 681 33.50 5.05 -0.43
C TRP A 681 32.55 3.98 -0.98
N THR A 682 32.56 3.75 -2.30
CA THR A 682 31.83 2.67 -3.00
C THR A 682 32.64 2.14 -4.20
N PRO A 683 33.75 1.40 -3.98
CA PRO A 683 34.67 0.95 -5.03
C PRO A 683 34.14 -0.29 -5.79
N VAL A 684 32.91 -0.21 -6.29
CA VAL A 684 32.18 -1.32 -6.90
C VAL A 684 32.35 -1.41 -8.42
N LEU A 685 32.72 -0.30 -9.08
CA LEU A 685 33.00 -0.24 -10.52
C LEU A 685 34.45 -0.64 -10.83
N THR A 686 34.65 -1.26 -12.00
CA THR A 686 35.97 -1.45 -12.62
C THR A 686 36.19 -0.46 -13.76
N ARG A 687 37.44 -0.19 -14.12
CA ARG A 687 37.77 0.76 -15.21
C ARG A 687 37.16 0.39 -16.57
N GLY A 688 37.00 -0.90 -16.87
CA GLY A 688 36.36 -1.37 -18.10
C GLY A 688 34.83 -1.16 -18.14
N GLU A 689 34.18 -1.06 -16.98
CA GLU A 689 32.76 -0.71 -16.87
C GLU A 689 32.50 0.80 -16.99
N MET A 690 33.56 1.62 -17.04
CA MET A 690 33.46 3.08 -17.08
C MET A 690 33.83 3.70 -18.44
N ASP A 691 34.11 2.89 -19.46
CA ASP A 691 34.29 3.36 -20.84
C ASP A 691 33.27 2.73 -21.80
N TYR A 692 32.09 3.35 -21.83
CA TYR A 692 31.02 2.96 -22.75
C TYR A 692 31.29 3.38 -24.21
N SER A 693 32.37 4.11 -24.52
CA SER A 693 32.60 4.63 -25.88
C SER A 693 33.04 3.58 -26.90
N HIS A 694 33.29 2.34 -26.44
CA HIS A 694 33.63 1.17 -27.26
C HIS A 694 32.63 0.01 -27.15
N GLN A 695 31.51 0.16 -26.42
CA GLN A 695 30.51 -0.90 -26.23
C GLN A 695 29.27 -0.67 -27.11
N GLN A 696 28.72 -1.73 -27.73
CA GLN A 696 27.51 -1.61 -28.58
C GLN A 696 26.22 -1.31 -27.78
N THR A 697 26.15 -1.79 -26.53
CA THR A 697 25.02 -1.56 -25.61
C THR A 697 25.58 -1.42 -24.18
N PRO A 698 25.56 -0.22 -23.57
CA PRO A 698 26.01 -0.05 -22.20
C PRO A 698 24.99 -0.60 -21.18
N PRO A 699 25.41 -1.03 -19.97
CA PRO A 699 24.52 -1.38 -18.87
C PRO A 699 23.81 -0.12 -18.35
N TYR A 700 22.68 0.23 -18.97
CA TYR A 700 21.94 1.47 -18.71
C TYR A 700 21.58 1.67 -17.23
N ILE A 701 21.22 0.61 -16.51
CA ILE A 701 20.87 0.73 -15.07
C ILE A 701 22.05 1.22 -14.23
N LEU A 702 23.25 0.75 -14.56
CA LEU A 702 24.51 1.12 -13.90
C LEU A 702 24.88 2.56 -14.27
N CYS A 703 24.70 2.95 -15.53
CA CYS A 703 24.88 4.31 -16.01
C CYS A 703 24.00 5.31 -15.26
N GLN A 704 22.67 5.11 -15.27
CA GLN A 704 21.72 6.05 -14.67
C GLN A 704 21.90 6.15 -13.15
N SER A 705 22.22 5.03 -12.48
CA SER A 705 22.51 5.03 -11.03
C SER A 705 23.83 5.73 -10.68
N MET A 706 24.86 5.59 -11.52
CA MET A 706 26.14 6.33 -11.37
C MET A 706 25.93 7.83 -11.57
N PHE A 707 25.15 8.23 -12.58
CA PHE A 707 24.83 9.64 -12.83
C PHE A 707 24.02 10.27 -11.69
N LEU A 708 23.06 9.54 -11.12
CA LEU A 708 22.36 9.93 -9.90
C LEU A 708 23.35 10.24 -8.76
N ALA A 709 24.23 9.30 -8.41
CA ALA A 709 25.17 9.47 -7.30
C ALA A 709 26.09 10.69 -7.52
N ALA A 710 26.66 10.81 -8.72
CA ALA A 710 27.49 11.95 -9.11
C ALA A 710 26.72 13.28 -9.08
N SER A 711 25.50 13.33 -9.60
CA SER A 711 24.69 14.56 -9.68
C SER A 711 24.36 15.14 -8.29
N ARG A 712 24.23 14.30 -7.26
CA ARG A 712 23.97 14.73 -5.87
C ARG A 712 25.16 15.40 -5.20
N VAL A 713 26.39 15.01 -5.53
CA VAL A 713 27.62 15.59 -4.97
C VAL A 713 28.32 16.57 -5.93
N SER A 714 27.76 16.85 -7.11
CA SER A 714 28.30 17.83 -8.05
C SER A 714 27.74 19.25 -7.84
N THR A 715 28.42 20.24 -8.41
CA THR A 715 28.02 21.65 -8.49
C THR A 715 27.90 22.17 -9.92
N ALA A 716 28.24 21.36 -10.93
CA ALA A 716 28.34 21.82 -12.32
C ALA A 716 26.95 22.12 -12.93
N PRO A 717 26.64 23.37 -13.35
CA PRO A 717 25.33 23.72 -13.90
C PRO A 717 24.96 22.93 -15.17
N SER A 718 25.95 22.50 -15.93
CA SER A 718 25.80 21.66 -17.12
C SER A 718 25.15 20.30 -16.85
N ILE A 719 25.21 19.80 -15.61
CA ILE A 719 24.50 18.58 -15.20
C ILE A 719 23.02 18.92 -14.96
N SER A 720 22.72 19.96 -14.18
CA SER A 720 21.34 20.34 -13.85
C SER A 720 20.53 20.82 -15.06
N PHE A 721 21.19 21.39 -16.08
CA PHE A 721 20.55 21.69 -17.37
C PHE A 721 20.21 20.44 -18.21
N PHE A 722 20.89 19.31 -17.99
CA PHE A 722 20.58 18.05 -18.68
C PHE A 722 19.54 17.23 -17.93
N ALA A 723 19.74 16.97 -16.64
CA ALA A 723 18.82 16.19 -15.83
C ALA A 723 19.00 16.47 -14.33
N THR A 724 17.89 16.43 -13.60
CA THR A 724 17.89 16.46 -12.13
C THR A 724 18.29 15.09 -11.56
N PRO A 725 18.73 15.00 -10.29
CA PRO A 725 18.94 13.71 -9.62
C PRO A 725 17.70 12.82 -9.59
N ASP A 726 16.50 13.42 -9.53
CA ASP A 726 15.21 12.71 -9.62
C ASP A 726 14.98 12.10 -11.01
N HIS A 727 15.34 12.78 -12.10
CA HIS A 727 15.26 12.20 -13.44
C HIS A 727 16.19 10.99 -13.60
N PHE A 728 17.45 11.09 -13.14
CA PHE A 728 18.38 9.95 -13.15
C PHE A 728 17.86 8.78 -12.30
N TYR A 729 17.31 9.08 -11.12
CA TYR A 729 16.70 8.08 -10.25
C TYR A 729 15.50 7.39 -10.89
N ARG A 730 14.54 8.12 -11.47
CA ARG A 730 13.36 7.54 -12.15
C ARG A 730 13.75 6.65 -13.32
N ARG A 731 14.76 7.04 -14.11
CA ARG A 731 15.33 6.22 -15.21
C ARG A 731 15.89 4.90 -14.70
N ALA A 732 16.72 4.95 -13.66
CA ALA A 732 17.31 3.76 -13.04
C ALA A 732 16.25 2.85 -12.37
N LYS A 733 15.29 3.44 -11.65
CA LYS A 733 14.16 2.74 -11.01
C LYS A 733 13.30 2.01 -12.06
N ALA A 734 13.01 2.65 -13.20
CA ALA A 734 12.28 2.02 -14.30
C ALA A 734 13.07 0.82 -14.90
N LEU A 735 14.37 0.98 -15.16
CA LEU A 735 15.22 -0.12 -15.66
C LEU A 735 15.31 -1.31 -14.69
N PHE A 736 15.33 -1.04 -13.38
CA PHE A 736 15.28 -2.06 -12.33
C PHE A 736 13.95 -2.83 -12.36
N PHE A 737 12.81 -2.15 -12.23
CA PHE A 737 11.51 -2.81 -12.11
C PHE A 737 11.02 -3.46 -13.40
N MET A 738 11.46 -2.99 -14.57
CA MET A 738 11.19 -3.66 -15.86
C MET A 738 12.16 -4.81 -16.14
N ASN A 739 13.04 -5.17 -15.19
CA ASN A 739 14.00 -6.28 -15.29
C ASN A 739 14.83 -6.23 -16.59
N HIS A 740 15.29 -5.02 -16.96
CA HIS A 740 16.05 -4.81 -18.19
C HIS A 740 17.47 -5.40 -18.10
N GLU A 741 18.10 -5.29 -16.93
CA GLU A 741 19.42 -5.85 -16.67
C GLU A 741 19.27 -7.24 -16.02
N LEU A 742 20.02 -8.22 -16.53
CA LEU A 742 19.95 -9.61 -16.09
C LEU A 742 21.17 -10.05 -15.29
N ASP A 743 22.28 -9.32 -15.36
CA ASP A 743 23.45 -9.61 -14.52
C ASP A 743 23.19 -9.17 -13.08
N ALA A 744 23.02 -10.14 -12.18
CA ALA A 744 22.74 -9.90 -10.77
C ALA A 744 23.82 -9.05 -10.08
N LEU A 745 25.08 -9.18 -10.49
CA LEU A 745 26.18 -8.39 -9.93
C LEU A 745 26.05 -6.91 -10.33
N THR A 746 25.77 -6.61 -11.59
CA THR A 746 25.49 -5.26 -12.11
C THR A 746 24.24 -4.65 -11.46
N VAL A 747 23.18 -5.44 -11.28
CA VAL A 747 21.97 -5.01 -10.55
C VAL A 747 22.31 -4.63 -9.11
N ILE A 748 23.09 -5.43 -8.38
CA ILE A 748 23.52 -5.08 -7.01
C ILE A 748 24.37 -3.80 -7.01
N LYS A 749 25.33 -3.64 -7.94
CA LYS A 749 26.11 -2.39 -8.08
C LYS A 749 25.21 -1.18 -8.26
N ALA A 750 24.16 -1.28 -9.07
CA ALA A 750 23.16 -0.23 -9.23
C ALA A 750 22.38 0.04 -7.93
N THR A 751 21.93 -0.98 -7.18
CA THR A 751 21.25 -0.77 -5.89
C THR A 751 22.10 -0.02 -4.87
N ILE A 752 23.42 -0.27 -4.82
CA ILE A 752 24.36 0.46 -3.96
C ILE A 752 24.41 1.95 -4.31
N MET A 753 24.35 2.28 -5.61
CA MET A 753 24.33 3.66 -6.09
C MET A 753 22.97 4.35 -5.88
N LEU A 754 21.86 3.61 -5.98
CA LEU A 754 20.51 4.13 -5.73
C LEU A 754 20.31 4.62 -4.28
N GLN A 755 21.10 4.12 -3.32
CA GLN A 755 21.12 4.62 -1.93
C GLN A 755 21.44 6.13 -1.82
N TRP A 756 22.15 6.69 -2.81
CA TRP A 756 22.44 8.13 -2.88
C TRP A 756 21.23 8.99 -3.29
N TYR A 757 20.03 8.43 -3.48
CA TYR A 757 18.81 9.22 -3.73
C TYR A 757 18.18 9.78 -2.43
N THR A 758 17.87 8.92 -1.45
CA THR A 758 17.35 9.24 -0.10
C THR A 758 16.58 10.58 -0.02
N PRO A 759 15.32 10.64 -0.50
CA PRO A 759 14.53 11.87 -0.63
C PRO A 759 13.81 12.29 0.66
N VAL A 760 13.77 11.41 1.66
CA VAL A 760 13.11 11.56 2.98
C VAL A 760 14.07 11.12 4.08
N GLY A 761 13.77 11.46 5.35
CA GLY A 761 14.53 10.96 6.51
C GLY A 761 14.02 9.61 7.06
N PRO A 762 14.68 9.03 8.08
CA PRO A 762 14.26 7.78 8.73
C PRO A 762 12.87 7.84 9.36
N GLU A 763 12.36 9.04 9.65
CA GLU A 763 11.03 9.30 10.19
C GLU A 763 9.86 8.92 9.26
N GLU A 764 10.11 8.78 7.95
CA GLU A 764 9.09 8.51 6.93
C GLU A 764 9.26 7.13 6.28
N VAL A 765 8.15 6.44 6.00
CA VAL A 765 8.15 5.16 5.28
C VAL A 765 8.16 5.43 3.77
N SER A 766 9.25 5.09 3.09
CA SER A 766 9.38 5.32 1.64
C SER A 766 10.11 4.19 0.92
N TYR A 767 9.54 3.77 -0.21
CA TYR A 767 10.16 2.86 -1.19
C TYR A 767 11.30 3.51 -1.99
N ASP A 768 11.60 4.80 -1.74
CA ASP A 768 12.66 5.56 -2.39
C ASP A 768 13.81 5.94 -1.42
N ALA A 769 13.70 5.57 -0.14
CA ALA A 769 14.76 5.73 0.85
C ALA A 769 15.94 4.77 0.59
N GLY A 770 17.14 5.15 1.03
CA GLY A 770 18.35 4.33 0.87
C GLY A 770 18.26 2.95 1.54
N GLU A 771 17.45 2.80 2.58
CA GLU A 771 17.25 1.51 3.27
C GLU A 771 16.53 0.48 2.38
N PHE A 772 15.56 0.91 1.58
CA PHE A 772 14.87 0.03 0.63
C PHE A 772 15.87 -0.57 -0.36
N TRP A 773 16.69 0.27 -0.98
CA TRP A 773 17.72 -0.16 -1.93
C TRP A 773 18.84 -0.99 -1.29
N LEU A 774 19.19 -0.71 -0.04
CA LEU A 774 20.08 -1.57 0.74
C LEU A 774 19.47 -2.96 0.96
N ARG A 775 18.24 -3.06 1.50
CA ARG A 775 17.60 -4.35 1.79
C ARG A 775 17.36 -5.16 0.51
N VAL A 776 17.02 -4.50 -0.61
CA VAL A 776 16.94 -5.14 -1.94
C VAL A 776 18.32 -5.64 -2.41
N GLY A 777 19.37 -4.82 -2.32
CA GLY A 777 20.73 -5.20 -2.69
C GLY A 777 21.26 -6.39 -1.87
N VAL A 778 21.03 -6.38 -0.55
CA VAL A 778 21.36 -7.50 0.35
C VAL A 778 20.56 -8.75 0.00
N ALA A 779 19.25 -8.64 -0.26
CA ALA A 779 18.42 -9.79 -0.62
C ALA A 779 18.87 -10.48 -1.92
N ILE A 780 19.30 -9.72 -2.94
CA ILE A 780 19.87 -10.29 -4.18
C ILE A 780 21.28 -10.85 -3.91
N ALA A 781 22.10 -10.15 -3.12
CA ALA A 781 23.44 -10.61 -2.76
C ALA A 781 23.44 -11.94 -1.99
N LEU A 782 22.46 -12.15 -1.09
CA LEU A 782 22.27 -13.43 -0.41
C LEU A 782 21.91 -14.56 -1.38
N GLN A 783 21.04 -14.30 -2.38
CA GLN A 783 20.63 -15.28 -3.39
C GLN A 783 21.78 -15.75 -4.29
N ILE A 784 22.68 -14.85 -4.70
CA ILE A 784 23.89 -15.23 -5.46
C ILE A 784 25.08 -15.63 -4.58
N GLY A 785 24.88 -15.70 -3.26
CA GLY A 785 25.86 -16.23 -2.32
C GLY A 785 27.02 -15.31 -1.94
N LEU A 786 26.91 -13.99 -2.14
CA LEU A 786 27.97 -13.02 -1.81
C LEU A 786 28.34 -12.98 -0.31
N HIS A 787 27.53 -13.57 0.57
CA HIS A 787 27.82 -13.76 1.99
C HIS A 787 28.85 -14.88 2.27
N ARG A 788 29.26 -15.62 1.24
CA ARG A 788 30.29 -16.68 1.29
C ARG A 788 31.57 -16.23 0.61
N GLU A 789 32.72 -16.65 1.15
CA GLU A 789 34.04 -16.39 0.58
C GLU A 789 34.09 -16.85 -0.90
N PRO A 790 34.34 -15.95 -1.86
CA PRO A 790 34.18 -16.28 -3.27
C PRO A 790 35.28 -17.24 -3.77
N PRO A 791 34.97 -18.13 -4.73
CA PRO A 791 35.95 -19.02 -5.34
C PRO A 791 37.06 -18.23 -6.04
N ARG A 792 38.28 -18.79 -6.08
CA ARG A 792 39.45 -18.14 -6.69
C ARG A 792 39.25 -18.00 -8.21
N GLY A 793 38.96 -16.79 -8.66
CA GLY A 793 38.72 -16.45 -10.07
C GLY A 793 38.74 -14.95 -10.33
N PRO A 794 38.60 -14.51 -11.60
CA PRO A 794 38.72 -13.10 -11.98
C PRO A 794 37.64 -12.20 -11.35
N THR A 795 36.47 -12.75 -11.04
CA THR A 795 35.35 -12.04 -10.40
C THR A 795 35.43 -12.00 -8.87
N ALA A 796 36.38 -12.70 -8.24
CA ALA A 796 36.47 -12.80 -6.78
C ALA A 796 36.70 -11.45 -6.09
N SER A 797 37.59 -10.61 -6.64
CA SER A 797 37.85 -9.25 -6.12
C SER A 797 36.59 -8.38 -6.20
N VAL A 798 35.89 -8.39 -7.34
CA VAL A 798 34.63 -7.66 -7.55
C VAL A 798 33.55 -8.14 -6.56
N ARG A 799 33.39 -9.45 -6.37
CA ARG A 799 32.47 -10.06 -5.40
C ARG A 799 32.77 -9.57 -3.98
N LYS A 800 34.05 -9.60 -3.53
CA LYS A 800 34.44 -9.07 -2.21
C LYS A 800 34.15 -7.57 -2.06
N ARG A 801 34.50 -6.74 -3.03
CA ARG A 801 34.25 -5.29 -3.00
C ARG A 801 32.76 -4.96 -2.87
N VAL A 802 31.91 -5.63 -3.64
CA VAL A 802 30.45 -5.46 -3.58
C VAL A 802 29.89 -5.88 -2.22
N TRP A 803 30.31 -7.04 -1.70
CA TRP A 803 29.86 -7.52 -0.39
C TRP A 803 30.26 -6.59 0.76
N TRP A 804 31.53 -6.19 0.85
CA TRP A 804 32.00 -5.29 1.90
C TRP A 804 31.40 -3.88 1.77
N THR A 805 31.12 -3.40 0.56
CA THR A 805 30.36 -2.15 0.37
C THR A 805 28.94 -2.26 0.92
N LEU A 806 28.22 -3.37 0.68
CA LEU A 806 26.90 -3.60 1.30
C LEU A 806 27.00 -3.66 2.83
N ARG A 807 27.95 -4.41 3.39
CA ARG A 807 28.14 -4.57 4.84
C ARG A 807 28.47 -3.25 5.55
N THR A 808 29.33 -2.42 4.96
CA THR A 808 29.64 -1.09 5.48
C THR A 808 28.46 -0.14 5.36
N ARG A 809 27.67 -0.21 4.27
CA ARG A 809 26.43 0.57 4.13
C ARG A 809 25.36 0.12 5.13
N ASP A 810 25.22 -1.17 5.40
CA ASP A 810 24.28 -1.71 6.39
C ASP A 810 24.59 -1.21 7.81
N ALA A 811 25.86 -1.28 8.22
CA ALA A 811 26.30 -0.70 9.50
C ALA A 811 26.01 0.82 9.59
N LEU A 812 26.31 1.59 8.53
CA LEU A 812 26.02 3.04 8.50
C LEU A 812 24.53 3.37 8.46
N MET A 813 23.71 2.50 7.87
CA MET A 813 22.25 2.70 7.85
C MET A 813 21.62 2.44 9.22
N THR A 814 22.10 1.45 9.98
CA THR A 814 21.76 1.30 11.40
C THR A 814 22.14 2.56 12.19
N VAL A 815 23.36 3.08 12.02
CA VAL A 815 23.83 4.34 12.66
C VAL A 815 22.96 5.55 12.27
N ALA A 816 22.32 5.54 11.10
CA ALA A 816 21.50 6.65 10.62
C ALA A 816 19.99 6.53 10.95
N HIS A 817 19.48 5.32 11.18
CA HIS A 817 18.03 5.04 11.24
C HIS A 817 17.59 4.32 12.53
N GLY A 818 18.51 3.81 13.36
CA GLY A 818 18.17 3.01 14.55
C GLY A 818 17.56 1.63 14.26
N ARG A 819 17.63 1.18 13.00
CA ARG A 819 16.99 -0.05 12.54
C ARG A 819 17.98 -1.22 12.55
N PRO A 820 17.56 -2.44 12.92
CA PRO A 820 18.43 -3.62 12.88
C PRO A 820 19.01 -3.88 11.49
N ARG A 821 20.28 -4.33 11.49
CA ARG A 821 21.04 -4.65 10.27
C ARG A 821 20.36 -5.72 9.42
N ALA A 822 20.51 -5.61 8.11
CA ALA A 822 20.06 -6.60 7.14
C ALA A 822 21.04 -7.79 7.00
N ILE A 823 22.30 -7.62 7.40
CA ILE A 823 23.35 -8.65 7.37
C ILE A 823 23.70 -9.05 8.81
N ASN A 824 23.27 -10.25 9.21
CA ASN A 824 23.81 -10.91 10.40
C ASN A 824 25.29 -11.24 10.20
N ARG A 825 26.12 -11.07 11.23
CA ARG A 825 27.56 -11.39 11.21
C ARG A 825 27.82 -12.88 11.15
N GLU A 826 27.02 -13.69 11.85
CA GLU A 826 27.24 -15.13 12.04
C GLU A 826 26.99 -15.95 10.76
N ASP A 827 26.09 -15.49 9.90
CA ASP A 827 25.78 -16.12 8.60
C ASP A 827 26.89 -15.93 7.53
N THR A 828 27.97 -15.21 7.86
CA THR A 828 28.97 -14.73 6.87
C THR A 828 30.35 -15.34 7.11
N ASN A 829 31.02 -15.78 6.04
CA ASN A 829 32.40 -16.28 6.12
C ASN A 829 33.38 -15.63 5.12
N VAL A 830 32.99 -14.53 4.47
CA VAL A 830 33.88 -13.72 3.62
C VAL A 830 35.03 -13.14 4.45
N SER A 831 36.28 -13.24 3.98
CA SER A 831 37.42 -12.62 4.66
C SER A 831 37.27 -11.10 4.75
N PRO A 832 37.90 -10.43 5.73
CA PRO A 832 38.17 -8.99 5.66
C PRO A 832 38.76 -8.59 4.31
N ILE A 833 38.45 -7.38 3.84
CA ILE A 833 38.87 -6.89 2.53
C ILE A 833 40.35 -6.50 2.52
N ASP A 834 41.10 -7.00 1.54
CA ASP A 834 42.52 -6.70 1.38
C ASP A 834 42.71 -5.54 0.39
N PRO A 835 43.65 -4.60 0.60
CA PRO A 835 43.98 -3.57 -0.40
C PRO A 835 44.34 -4.12 -1.80
N ARG A 836 44.74 -5.40 -1.91
CA ARG A 836 44.93 -6.12 -3.18
C ARG A 836 43.63 -6.35 -3.94
N ASP A 837 42.50 -6.57 -3.26
CA ASP A 837 41.16 -6.75 -3.87
C ASP A 837 40.67 -5.45 -4.56
N LEU A 838 41.27 -4.31 -4.22
CA LEU A 838 40.83 -2.97 -4.63
C LEU A 838 41.61 -2.38 -5.84
N ARG A 839 42.64 -3.09 -6.33
CA ARG A 839 43.56 -2.62 -7.39
C ARG A 839 42.88 -2.21 -8.71
N ASP A 840 41.80 -2.89 -9.09
CA ASP A 840 41.11 -2.66 -10.39
C ASP A 840 40.05 -1.54 -10.33
N ALA A 841 39.71 -1.08 -9.13
CA ALA A 841 38.68 -0.08 -8.87
C ALA A 841 39.26 1.26 -8.37
N ALA A 842 40.36 1.24 -7.62
CA ALA A 842 40.99 2.42 -7.04
C ALA A 842 42.00 3.11 -7.97
N GLY A 843 42.35 4.35 -7.63
CA GLY A 843 43.64 4.97 -7.95
C GLY A 843 44.78 4.42 -7.07
N ARG A 844 45.93 5.10 -7.07
CA ARG A 844 47.06 4.77 -6.18
C ARG A 844 46.84 5.32 -4.76
N GLY A 845 45.96 4.68 -4.00
CA GLY A 845 45.78 4.95 -2.56
C GLY A 845 44.46 4.41 -2.00
N ASP A 846 43.35 4.64 -2.71
CA ASP A 846 41.98 4.48 -2.18
C ASP A 846 41.64 3.07 -1.67
N GLY A 847 42.35 2.04 -2.14
CA GLY A 847 42.20 0.67 -1.63
C GLY A 847 42.59 0.50 -0.15
N GLN A 848 43.50 1.32 0.37
CA GLN A 848 43.85 1.32 1.80
C GLN A 848 42.88 2.19 2.62
N LEU A 849 42.42 3.30 2.05
CA LEU A 849 41.37 4.16 2.61
C LEU A 849 40.07 3.38 2.82
N PHE A 850 39.58 2.67 1.79
CA PHE A 850 38.33 1.91 1.89
C PHE A 850 38.45 0.77 2.90
N ALA A 851 39.57 0.03 2.94
CA ALA A 851 39.79 -1.01 3.95
C ALA A 851 39.67 -0.45 5.38
N ALA A 852 40.40 0.64 5.69
CA ALA A 852 40.33 1.32 6.99
C ALA A 852 38.91 1.79 7.35
N TYR A 853 38.20 2.35 6.36
CA TYR A 853 36.81 2.79 6.48
C TYR A 853 35.84 1.64 6.79
N THR A 854 35.95 0.51 6.07
CA THR A 854 35.06 -0.63 6.31
C THR A 854 35.18 -1.16 7.74
N THR A 855 36.39 -1.21 8.30
CA THR A 855 36.64 -1.62 9.69
C THR A 855 35.97 -0.68 10.69
N ILE A 856 36.23 0.63 10.62
CA ILE A 856 35.68 1.56 11.64
C ILE A 856 34.16 1.72 11.54
N CYS A 857 33.60 1.71 10.33
CA CYS A 857 32.15 1.75 10.17
C CYS A 857 31.46 0.48 10.66
N CYS A 858 32.11 -0.70 10.59
CA CYS A 858 31.61 -1.90 11.24
C CYS A 858 31.67 -1.77 12.78
N ILE A 859 32.76 -1.26 13.35
CA ILE A 859 32.88 -1.03 14.81
C ILE A 859 31.78 -0.06 15.31
N LEU A 860 31.60 1.08 14.63
CA LEU A 860 30.54 2.05 14.95
C LEU A 860 29.13 1.44 14.88
N GLY A 861 28.90 0.55 13.91
CA GLY A 861 27.65 -0.21 13.79
C GLY A 861 27.47 -1.24 14.91
N ASP A 862 28.52 -1.99 15.26
CA ASP A 862 28.51 -2.99 16.35
C ASP A 862 28.24 -2.32 17.71
N ILE A 863 28.82 -1.12 17.96
CA ILE A 863 28.51 -0.27 19.11
C ILE A 863 27.04 0.17 19.09
N SER A 864 26.60 0.80 18.00
CA SER A 864 25.25 1.39 17.88
C SER A 864 24.13 0.35 18.02
N GLU A 865 24.34 -0.84 17.47
CA GLU A 865 23.41 -1.97 17.60
C GLU A 865 23.43 -2.58 19.01
N THR A 866 24.59 -2.62 19.68
CA THR A 866 24.69 -3.09 21.07
C THR A 866 23.96 -2.16 22.03
N CYS A 867 24.08 -0.84 21.82
CA CYS A 867 23.30 0.21 22.48
C CYS A 867 21.80 0.03 22.22
N SER A 868 21.34 0.17 20.97
CA SER A 868 19.91 0.10 20.59
C SER A 868 19.16 -1.16 21.07
N ARG A 869 19.86 -2.28 21.27
CA ARG A 869 19.32 -3.53 21.83
C ARG A 869 19.35 -3.61 23.37
N ASN A 870 19.73 -2.54 24.06
CA ASN A 870 20.01 -2.44 25.50
C ASN A 870 20.84 -3.63 26.01
N SER A 871 21.92 -3.94 25.30
CA SER A 871 22.69 -5.18 25.46
C SER A 871 24.18 -4.94 25.80
N MET A 872 24.53 -3.73 26.22
CA MET A 872 25.89 -3.34 26.57
C MET A 872 26.30 -3.92 27.94
N THR A 873 27.23 -4.87 27.95
CA THR A 873 27.85 -5.39 29.17
C THR A 873 29.23 -4.76 29.37
N PRO A 874 29.76 -4.68 30.61
CA PRO A 874 31.11 -4.16 30.86
C PRO A 874 32.21 -4.87 30.04
N SER A 875 32.04 -6.17 29.77
CA SER A 875 32.91 -6.94 28.87
C SER A 875 32.88 -6.42 27.43
N LYS A 876 31.69 -6.30 26.80
CA LYS A 876 31.54 -5.77 25.45
C LYS A 876 32.03 -4.33 25.32
N HIS A 877 31.78 -3.53 26.35
CA HIS A 877 32.23 -2.13 26.42
C HIS A 877 33.76 -2.06 26.34
N LYS A 878 34.46 -2.81 27.20
CA LYS A 878 35.92 -2.98 27.15
C LYS A 878 36.43 -3.59 25.84
N ASP A 879 35.69 -4.51 25.22
CA ASP A 879 36.03 -5.04 23.89
C ASP A 879 35.97 -3.95 22.80
N PHE A 880 34.98 -3.04 22.84
CA PHE A 880 34.91 -1.90 21.94
C PHE A 880 36.02 -0.87 22.20
N GLU A 881 36.38 -0.61 23.45
CA GLU A 881 37.54 0.23 23.80
C GLU A 881 38.84 -0.34 23.23
N ASN A 882 39.08 -1.65 23.42
CA ASN A 882 40.24 -2.34 22.86
C ASN A 882 40.30 -2.24 21.32
N LEU A 883 39.15 -2.39 20.63
CA LEU A 883 39.05 -2.25 19.18
C LEU A 883 39.33 -0.82 18.70
N LEU A 884 38.82 0.19 19.41
CA LEU A 884 39.04 1.61 19.08
C LEU A 884 40.48 2.06 19.39
N HIS A 885 41.09 1.56 20.47
CA HIS A 885 42.50 1.79 20.78
C HIS A 885 43.42 1.11 19.76
N ALA A 886 43.07 -0.08 19.28
CA ALA A 886 43.85 -0.80 18.27
C ALA A 886 43.77 -0.17 16.87
N TRP A 887 42.62 0.37 16.46
CA TRP A 887 42.38 0.81 15.08
C TRP A 887 43.42 1.81 14.52
N PRO A 888 43.82 2.91 15.21
CA PRO A 888 44.83 3.84 14.70
C PRO A 888 46.18 3.17 14.36
N SER A 889 46.56 2.13 15.11
CA SER A 889 47.80 1.36 14.86
C SER A 889 47.73 0.50 13.59
N GLN A 890 46.52 0.10 13.17
CA GLN A 890 46.26 -0.73 11.99
C GLN A 890 46.11 0.09 10.70
N VAL A 891 45.72 1.36 10.82
CA VAL A 891 45.62 2.30 9.69
C VAL A 891 47.03 2.68 9.19
N PRO A 892 47.29 2.71 7.86
CA PRO A 892 48.59 3.16 7.31
C PRO A 892 48.92 4.61 7.66
N GLU A 893 50.21 4.94 7.79
CA GLU A 893 50.67 6.23 8.34
C GLU A 893 50.13 7.47 7.61
N HIS A 894 50.08 7.44 6.27
CA HIS A 894 49.53 8.53 5.44
C HIS A 894 47.99 8.70 5.54
N LEU A 895 47.32 7.79 6.24
CA LEU A 895 45.88 7.83 6.55
C LEU A 895 45.61 8.06 8.04
N ARG A 896 46.63 8.37 8.86
CA ARG A 896 46.45 8.81 10.26
C ARG A 896 46.34 10.33 10.32
N PHE A 897 45.70 10.87 11.36
CA PHE A 897 45.99 12.26 11.73
C PHE A 897 47.46 12.39 12.17
N PRO A 898 48.12 13.53 11.91
CA PRO A 898 49.51 13.75 12.30
C PRO A 898 49.63 13.82 13.83
N LEU A 899 50.28 12.82 14.43
CA LEU A 899 50.41 12.61 15.88
C LEU A 899 51.49 13.49 16.56
N ARG A 900 52.08 14.43 15.81
CA ARG A 900 53.17 15.31 16.26
C ARG A 900 53.38 16.46 15.26
N GLU A 901 54.17 17.46 15.63
CA GLU A 901 54.61 18.53 14.73
C GLU A 901 55.34 17.95 13.50
N VAL A 902 54.63 17.91 12.36
CA VAL A 902 55.21 17.60 11.05
C VAL A 902 55.53 18.93 10.35
N SER A 903 56.54 18.95 9.49
CA SER A 903 56.88 20.11 8.66
C SER A 903 55.65 20.71 7.99
N THR A 904 55.55 22.04 7.96
CA THR A 904 54.34 22.78 7.58
C THR A 904 53.81 22.39 6.19
N GLU A 905 54.69 22.12 5.23
CA GLU A 905 54.32 21.62 3.88
C GLU A 905 53.62 20.25 3.93
N THR A 906 54.09 19.35 4.79
CA THR A 906 53.52 18.02 4.98
C THR A 906 52.21 18.10 5.75
N TYR A 907 52.12 18.94 6.78
CA TYR A 907 50.87 19.23 7.50
C TYR A 907 49.80 19.76 6.53
N MET A 908 50.12 20.78 5.74
CA MET A 908 49.23 21.36 4.73
C MET A 908 48.79 20.32 3.68
N SER A 909 49.70 19.45 3.21
CA SER A 909 49.35 18.43 2.21
C SER A 909 48.44 17.32 2.76
N LEU A 910 48.60 16.84 4.00
CA LEU A 910 47.64 15.91 4.60
C LEU A 910 46.31 16.60 4.93
N GLN A 911 46.33 17.81 5.50
CA GLN A 911 45.11 18.54 5.87
C GLN A 911 44.24 18.89 4.65
N SER A 912 44.85 19.08 3.48
CA SER A 912 44.15 19.24 2.19
C SER A 912 43.26 18.05 1.81
N GLN A 913 43.52 16.85 2.34
CA GLN A 913 42.81 15.64 1.93
C GLN A 913 41.44 15.53 2.61
N LEU A 914 40.40 15.96 1.88
CA LEU A 914 38.99 15.75 2.21
C LEU A 914 38.70 14.31 2.71
N ASN A 915 39.30 13.30 2.08
CA ASN A 915 39.08 11.89 2.42
C ASN A 915 39.63 11.49 3.80
N LEU A 916 40.75 12.08 4.25
CA LEU A 916 41.31 11.82 5.59
C LEU A 916 40.36 12.32 6.67
N ARG A 917 39.85 13.55 6.49
CA ARG A 917 38.88 14.19 7.39
C ARG A 917 37.53 13.45 7.42
N GLN A 918 37.09 12.86 6.30
CA GLN A 918 35.90 11.99 6.27
C GLN A 918 36.13 10.64 6.98
N LEU A 919 37.31 10.04 6.91
CA LEU A 919 37.63 8.74 7.53
C LEU A 919 37.55 8.78 9.06
N HIS A 920 37.94 9.90 9.70
CA HIS A 920 38.09 9.99 11.16
C HIS A 920 36.81 10.38 11.91
N LEU A 921 35.76 10.81 11.21
CA LEU A 921 34.45 11.11 11.82
C LEU A 921 33.75 9.89 12.44
N PRO A 922 33.60 8.73 11.77
CA PRO A 922 33.06 7.54 12.43
C PRO A 922 33.93 7.04 13.59
N TYR A 923 35.24 7.31 13.57
CA TYR A 923 36.16 7.00 14.67
C TYR A 923 35.89 7.88 15.90
N LEU A 924 35.90 9.21 15.74
CA LEU A 924 35.62 10.15 16.82
C LEU A 924 34.20 9.98 17.38
N LEU A 925 33.21 9.71 16.53
CA LEU A 925 31.86 9.39 16.99
C LEU A 925 31.79 8.07 17.78
N SER A 926 32.56 7.05 17.41
CA SER A 926 32.67 5.82 18.19
C SER A 926 33.25 6.09 19.58
N LEU A 927 34.31 6.90 19.69
CA LEU A 927 34.87 7.32 20.97
C LEU A 927 33.87 8.12 21.82
N ALA A 928 33.03 8.94 21.20
CA ALA A 928 32.01 9.70 21.91
C ALA A 928 30.88 8.81 22.46
N ILE A 929 30.43 7.81 21.69
CA ILE A 929 29.38 6.88 22.12
C ILE A 929 29.89 5.91 23.20
N VAL A 930 31.12 5.40 23.07
CA VAL A 930 31.71 4.47 24.07
C VAL A 930 32.07 5.20 25.37
N GLY A 931 32.56 6.44 25.30
CA GLY A 931 32.92 7.25 26.47
C GLY A 931 31.76 7.75 27.34
N ARG A 932 30.51 7.31 27.08
CA ARG A 932 29.32 7.71 27.86
C ARG A 932 29.34 7.05 29.24
N SER A 933 28.95 7.80 30.29
CA SER A 933 28.82 7.22 31.64
C SER A 933 27.64 6.26 31.70
N LEU A 934 27.88 5.01 32.13
CA LEU A 934 26.83 4.02 32.41
C LEU A 934 26.21 4.20 33.81
N LYS A 935 26.82 5.00 34.70
CA LYS A 935 26.25 5.34 36.01
C LYS A 935 25.51 6.70 35.89
N ASN A 936 24.22 6.72 36.22
CA ASN A 936 23.24 7.77 35.89
C ASN A 936 23.53 9.21 36.42
N GLU A 937 24.48 9.40 37.33
CA GLU A 937 24.66 10.67 38.05
C GLU A 937 25.80 11.56 37.54
N ASN A 938 26.71 11.01 36.72
CA ASN A 938 27.97 11.65 36.35
C ASN A 938 28.08 11.94 34.84
N ILE A 939 28.67 13.10 34.50
CA ILE A 939 28.97 13.50 33.12
C ILE A 939 30.46 13.24 32.82
N SER A 940 30.75 12.48 31.77
CA SER A 940 32.13 12.24 31.31
C SER A 940 32.62 13.38 30.39
N ALA A 941 33.87 13.81 30.55
CA ALA A 941 34.49 14.81 29.67
C ALA A 941 34.83 14.26 28.26
N GLN A 942 35.05 12.94 28.13
CA GLN A 942 35.51 12.30 26.89
C GLN A 942 34.56 12.47 25.69
N PRO A 943 33.23 12.27 25.80
CA PRO A 943 32.32 12.48 24.67
C PRO A 943 32.26 13.93 24.19
N ILE A 944 32.41 14.88 25.11
CA ILE A 944 32.36 16.32 24.82
C ILE A 944 33.59 16.72 24.00
N ILE A 945 34.78 16.25 24.40
CA ILE A 945 36.04 16.42 23.67
C ILE A 945 35.98 15.78 22.28
N ALA A 946 35.56 14.52 22.20
CA ALA A 946 35.40 13.83 20.93
C ALA A 946 34.40 14.54 19.98
N ALA A 947 33.32 15.12 20.52
CA ALA A 947 32.36 15.90 19.76
C ALA A 947 32.90 17.27 19.30
N SER A 948 33.76 17.95 20.09
CA SER A 948 34.44 19.18 19.65
C SER A 948 35.43 18.90 18.52
N PHE A 949 36.21 17.80 18.58
CA PHE A 949 37.04 17.36 17.45
C PHE A 949 36.21 17.10 16.16
N VAL A 950 35.00 16.53 16.28
CA VAL A 950 34.06 16.39 15.14
C VAL A 950 33.62 17.77 14.63
N ALA A 951 33.28 18.71 15.52
CA ALA A 951 32.91 20.07 15.12
C ALA A 951 34.05 20.80 14.40
N GLY A 952 35.30 20.66 14.85
CA GLY A 952 36.47 21.18 14.15
C GLY A 952 36.62 20.66 12.72
N ILE A 953 36.35 19.38 12.48
CA ILE A 953 36.36 18.80 11.12
C ILE A 953 35.26 19.43 10.25
N PHE A 954 34.06 19.65 10.81
CA PHE A 954 32.98 20.34 10.10
C PHE A 954 33.25 21.84 9.88
N ARG A 955 33.98 22.50 10.78
CA ARG A 955 34.51 23.87 10.63
C ARG A 955 35.38 23.96 9.37
N ASP A 956 36.26 22.98 9.20
CA ASP A 956 37.14 22.85 8.03
C ASP A 956 36.36 22.58 6.73
N PHE A 957 35.32 21.73 6.76
CA PHE A 957 34.46 21.50 5.60
C PHE A 957 33.64 22.74 5.20
N LEU A 958 33.20 23.56 6.17
CA LEU A 958 32.55 24.85 5.90
C LEU A 958 33.55 25.85 5.29
N ALA A 959 34.72 26.01 5.91
CA ALA A 959 35.75 26.95 5.48
C ALA A 959 36.30 26.68 4.07
N ARG A 960 36.32 25.41 3.64
CA ARG A 960 36.79 24.97 2.33
C ARG A 960 35.66 24.80 1.28
N ASP A 961 34.40 25.07 1.65
CA ASP A 961 33.20 24.77 0.85
C ASP A 961 33.18 23.31 0.34
N GLU A 962 33.47 22.35 1.22
CA GLU A 962 33.51 20.92 0.89
C GLU A 962 32.21 20.19 1.28
N ILE A 963 31.37 20.77 2.15
CA ILE A 963 30.11 20.15 2.62
C ILE A 963 29.20 19.71 1.47
N LYS A 964 29.22 20.44 0.35
CA LYS A 964 28.45 20.13 -0.87
C LYS A 964 28.74 18.76 -1.50
N HIS A 965 29.87 18.13 -1.14
CA HIS A 965 30.28 16.81 -1.62
C HIS A 965 30.00 15.65 -0.63
N LEU A 966 29.48 15.96 0.58
CA LEU A 966 29.27 14.97 1.63
C LEU A 966 27.98 14.16 1.44
N ALA A 967 28.02 12.89 1.86
CA ALA A 967 26.90 11.96 1.86
C ALA A 967 25.87 12.28 2.98
N PRO A 968 24.61 11.83 2.90
CA PRO A 968 23.58 12.19 3.88
C PRO A 968 23.87 11.69 5.31
N ILE A 969 24.69 10.65 5.50
CA ILE A 969 25.14 10.16 6.82
C ILE A 969 25.80 11.24 7.68
N PHE A 970 26.42 12.25 7.06
CA PHE A 970 27.12 13.32 7.76
C PHE A 970 26.18 14.20 8.59
N SER A 971 24.88 14.28 8.26
CA SER A 971 23.91 14.97 9.12
C SER A 971 23.74 14.26 10.47
N ARG A 972 23.78 12.91 10.49
CA ARG A 972 23.67 12.10 11.71
C ARG A 972 24.91 12.25 12.60
N TYR A 973 26.08 12.47 12.01
CA TYR A 973 27.28 12.84 12.76
C TYR A 973 27.12 14.21 13.46
N CYS A 974 26.60 15.24 12.76
CA CYS A 974 26.30 16.54 13.38
C CYS A 974 25.27 16.44 14.52
N ILE A 975 24.21 15.64 14.33
CA ILE A 975 23.13 15.44 15.32
C ILE A 975 23.69 14.77 16.59
N ALA A 976 24.40 13.64 16.43
CA ALA A 976 24.92 12.87 17.56
C ALA A 976 26.02 13.64 18.34
N SER A 977 26.96 14.27 17.65
CA SER A 977 27.98 15.11 18.30
C SER A 977 27.36 16.38 18.94
N GLY A 978 26.35 16.98 18.32
CA GLY A 978 25.59 18.09 18.90
C GLY A 978 24.94 17.73 20.24
N PHE A 979 24.39 16.53 20.37
CA PHE A 979 23.86 16.05 21.66
C PHE A 979 24.95 15.90 22.73
N PHE A 980 26.10 15.31 22.41
CA PHE A 980 27.21 15.20 23.37
C PHE A 980 27.75 16.58 23.82
N LEU A 981 27.74 17.60 22.95
CA LEU A 981 28.00 18.98 23.37
C LEU A 981 26.86 19.56 24.23
N ALA A 982 25.60 19.23 23.95
CA ALA A 982 24.46 19.66 24.76
C ALA A 982 24.48 19.10 26.18
N LEU A 983 25.10 17.93 26.42
CA LEU A 983 25.32 17.40 27.78
C LEU A 983 26.26 18.27 28.63
N SER A 984 27.06 19.17 28.04
CA SER A 984 27.93 20.07 28.81
C SER A 984 27.20 21.28 29.43
N GLN A 985 25.88 21.43 29.20
CA GLN A 985 25.08 22.56 29.70
C GLN A 985 25.22 22.90 31.20
N PRO A 986 25.39 21.95 32.14
CA PRO A 986 25.60 22.28 33.55
C PRO A 986 26.91 23.04 33.85
N LEU A 987 27.88 23.02 32.93
CA LEU A 987 29.23 23.54 33.09
C LEU A 987 29.38 24.86 32.36
N ASN A 988 29.01 25.98 33.00
CA ASN A 988 28.97 27.32 32.36
C ASN A 988 30.23 27.64 31.55
N GLU A 989 31.42 27.39 32.09
CA GLU A 989 32.71 27.69 31.42
C GLU A 989 32.86 26.88 30.11
N VAL A 990 32.83 25.55 30.22
CA VAL A 990 32.94 24.62 29.07
C VAL A 990 31.82 24.85 28.04
N TRP A 991 30.61 25.15 28.51
CA TRP A 991 29.44 25.42 27.67
C TRP A 991 29.61 26.69 26.82
N THR A 992 30.26 27.75 27.32
CA THR A 992 30.51 28.95 26.49
C THR A 992 31.38 28.64 25.28
N ALA A 993 32.38 27.76 25.42
CA ALA A 993 33.20 27.31 24.30
C ALA A 993 32.42 26.36 23.36
N CYS A 994 31.65 25.41 23.91
CA CYS A 994 30.82 24.48 23.14
C CYS A 994 29.77 25.17 22.25
N GLN A 995 29.31 26.38 22.58
CA GLN A 995 28.36 27.14 21.75
C GLN A 995 28.91 27.44 20.34
N SER A 996 30.22 27.63 20.20
CA SER A 996 30.86 27.88 18.89
C SER A 996 30.80 26.64 17.98
N ASP A 997 31.03 25.46 18.55
CA ASP A 997 30.96 24.17 17.86
C ASP A 997 29.51 23.73 17.57
N MET A 998 28.55 24.07 18.45
CA MET A 998 27.12 23.90 18.21
C MET A 998 26.63 24.71 17.00
N GLU A 999 27.07 25.97 16.87
CA GLU A 999 26.78 26.83 15.73
C GLU A 999 27.38 26.30 14.42
N ILE A 1000 28.55 25.65 14.48
CA ILE A 1000 29.16 24.96 13.34
C ILE A 1000 28.31 23.77 12.89
N PHE A 1001 27.77 22.96 13.80
CA PHE A 1001 26.82 21.89 13.44
C PHE A 1001 25.51 22.44 12.86
N ARG A 1002 24.97 23.52 13.43
CA ARG A 1002 23.75 24.18 12.91
C ARG A 1002 23.94 24.67 11.47
N ARG A 1003 25.07 25.35 11.17
CA ARG A 1003 25.42 25.77 9.80
C ARG A 1003 25.66 24.59 8.86
N SER A 1004 26.35 23.55 9.33
CA SER A 1004 26.61 22.34 8.54
C SER A 1004 25.32 21.61 8.15
N LEU A 1005 24.36 21.49 9.08
CA LEU A 1005 23.04 20.93 8.81
C LEU A 1005 22.23 21.83 7.85
N GLN A 1006 22.30 23.15 7.97
CA GLN A 1006 21.65 24.07 7.03
C GLN A 1006 22.19 23.91 5.60
N GLU A 1007 23.50 23.80 5.39
CA GLU A 1007 24.08 23.56 4.06
C GLU A 1007 23.76 22.15 3.52
N LEU A 1008 23.84 21.10 4.36
CA LEU A 1008 23.43 19.74 3.97
C LEU A 1008 21.94 19.69 3.58
N SER A 1009 21.07 20.45 4.24
CA SER A 1009 19.62 20.47 3.99
C SER A 1009 19.22 20.96 2.60
N ARG A 1010 20.11 21.69 1.91
CA ARG A 1010 19.93 22.12 0.51
C ARG A 1010 20.04 20.98 -0.50
N ARG A 1011 20.70 19.86 -0.13
CA ARG A 1011 20.94 18.68 -1.00
C ARG A 1011 20.27 17.40 -0.48
N TRP A 1012 20.10 17.32 0.84
CA TRP A 1012 19.61 16.15 1.55
C TRP A 1012 18.41 16.56 2.41
N ASN A 1013 17.19 16.25 1.95
CA ASN A 1013 15.97 16.49 2.72
C ASN A 1013 16.03 15.84 4.12
N SER A 1014 16.68 14.68 4.24
CA SER A 1014 16.95 13.97 5.50
C SER A 1014 17.83 14.72 6.50
N ALA A 1015 18.45 15.85 6.13
CA ALA A 1015 19.11 16.76 7.06
C ALA A 1015 18.15 17.83 7.65
N LYS A 1016 16.96 18.04 7.08
CA LYS A 1016 15.95 19.02 7.57
C LYS A 1016 15.31 18.60 8.89
N SER A 1017 15.11 17.31 9.12
CA SER A 1017 14.72 16.77 10.44
C SER A 1017 15.86 16.86 11.45
N GLY A 1018 17.10 16.59 11.01
CA GLY A 1018 18.30 16.79 11.82
C GLY A 1018 18.50 18.22 12.33
N LEU A 1019 18.27 19.22 11.46
CA LEU A 1019 18.31 20.62 11.83
C LEU A 1019 17.21 20.96 12.86
N ARG A 1020 15.96 20.56 12.60
CA ARG A 1020 14.83 20.76 13.52
C ARG A 1020 15.08 20.13 14.90
N ALA A 1021 15.68 18.94 14.94
CA ALA A 1021 16.08 18.31 16.20
C ALA A 1021 17.12 19.16 16.94
N LEU A 1022 18.22 19.55 16.29
CA LEU A 1022 19.27 20.36 16.94
C LEU A 1022 18.75 21.72 17.45
N GLU A 1023 17.91 22.40 16.66
CA GLU A 1023 17.26 23.65 17.04
C GLU A 1023 16.29 23.46 18.23
N HIS A 1024 15.64 22.30 18.34
CA HIS A 1024 14.81 21.95 19.50
C HIS A 1024 15.64 21.78 20.79
N PHE A 1025 16.81 21.13 20.75
CA PHE A 1025 17.70 21.04 21.93
C PHE A 1025 18.17 22.43 22.40
N ILE A 1026 18.46 23.33 21.46
CA ILE A 1026 18.82 24.72 21.75
C ILE A 1026 17.65 25.49 22.39
N SER A 1027 16.39 25.15 22.07
CA SER A 1027 15.19 25.76 22.68
C SER A 1027 14.79 25.15 24.03
N MET A 1028 14.96 23.84 24.23
CA MET A 1028 14.69 23.14 25.50
C MET A 1028 15.56 23.69 26.64
N ARG A 1029 16.83 24.00 26.34
CA ARG A 1029 17.79 24.68 27.21
C ARG A 1029 17.20 25.91 27.92
N ASP A 1030 16.41 26.73 27.20
CA ASP A 1030 15.91 28.00 27.71
C ASP A 1030 14.69 27.85 28.65
N LYS A 1031 14.21 26.61 28.85
CA LYS A 1031 13.01 26.29 29.64
C LYS A 1031 13.27 25.45 30.88
N GLN A 1032 14.37 24.68 30.93
CA GLN A 1032 14.64 23.79 32.07
C GLN A 1032 15.36 24.51 33.23
N PRO A 1033 14.93 24.32 34.50
CA PRO A 1033 15.64 24.83 35.67
C PRO A 1033 16.93 24.03 35.94
N ARG A 1034 17.97 24.72 36.42
CA ARG A 1034 19.30 24.13 36.68
C ARG A 1034 19.24 22.98 37.69
N ARG A 1035 19.54 21.75 37.24
CA ARG A 1035 19.84 20.61 38.14
C ARG A 1035 21.18 20.85 38.83
N ALA A 1036 21.20 20.95 40.15
CA ALA A 1036 22.34 21.47 40.92
C ALA A 1036 23.31 20.39 41.48
N SER A 1037 23.28 19.16 40.97
CA SER A 1037 23.86 18.00 41.66
C SER A 1037 24.54 16.92 40.79
N GLN A 1038 24.86 17.20 39.52
CA GLN A 1038 25.65 16.27 38.69
C GLN A 1038 27.15 16.54 38.87
N LYS A 1039 27.95 15.48 39.07
CA LYS A 1039 29.43 15.57 39.11
C LYS A 1039 30.03 15.30 37.74
N VAL A 1040 31.20 15.89 37.48
CA VAL A 1040 31.98 15.62 36.26
C VAL A 1040 33.05 14.58 36.55
N VAL A 1041 33.11 13.55 35.71
CA VAL A 1041 34.26 12.65 35.58
C VAL A 1041 35.18 13.25 34.53
N TRP A 1042 36.26 13.86 35.02
CA TRP A 1042 37.33 14.44 34.22
C TRP A 1042 38.22 13.33 33.63
N LEU A 1043 38.98 13.66 32.58
CA LEU A 1043 39.88 12.68 31.94
C LEU A 1043 40.96 12.17 32.90
N THR A 1044 41.27 10.88 32.83
CA THR A 1044 42.49 10.32 33.44
C THR A 1044 43.74 10.77 32.68
N GLU A 1045 44.93 10.65 33.29
CA GLU A 1045 46.18 11.06 32.64
C GLU A 1045 46.43 10.30 31.33
N HIS A 1046 46.09 9.00 31.28
CA HIS A 1046 46.18 8.18 30.07
C HIS A 1046 45.23 8.67 28.96
N GLN A 1047 44.02 9.08 29.31
CA GLN A 1047 43.05 9.63 28.35
C GLN A 1047 43.46 11.02 27.85
N MET A 1048 44.04 11.87 28.72
CA MET A 1048 44.62 13.15 28.30
C MET A 1048 45.76 12.94 27.30
N ARG A 1049 46.72 12.05 27.61
CA ARG A 1049 47.82 11.70 26.68
C ARG A 1049 47.32 11.14 25.34
N PHE A 1050 46.23 10.38 25.35
CA PHE A 1050 45.58 9.86 24.14
C PHE A 1050 44.96 10.97 23.27
N PHE A 1051 44.20 11.90 23.86
CA PHE A 1051 43.62 13.00 23.09
C PHE A 1051 44.65 14.07 22.67
N ASP A 1052 45.76 14.24 23.40
CA ASP A 1052 46.86 15.15 23.03
C ASP A 1052 47.62 14.70 21.77
N CYS A 1053 47.36 13.48 21.29
CA CYS A 1053 47.86 12.98 20.01
C CYS A 1053 47.05 13.49 18.78
N PHE A 1054 45.98 14.26 18.98
CA PHE A 1054 45.15 14.82 17.91
C PHE A 1054 45.48 16.30 17.67
N PRO A 1055 45.35 16.83 16.43
CA PRO A 1055 45.67 18.23 16.14
C PRO A 1055 44.75 19.18 16.94
N ARG A 1056 45.34 19.93 17.89
CA ARG A 1056 44.60 20.76 18.86
C ARG A 1056 43.71 21.82 18.18
N ASP A 1057 44.09 22.31 17.00
CA ASP A 1057 43.30 23.20 16.11
C ASP A 1057 41.82 22.79 15.95
N TYR A 1058 41.53 21.48 16.00
CA TYR A 1058 40.19 20.95 15.83
C TYR A 1058 39.33 20.95 17.11
N CYS A 1059 39.89 21.11 18.31
CA CYS A 1059 39.17 21.04 19.58
C CYS A 1059 39.23 22.37 20.34
N VAL A 1060 38.19 23.20 20.21
CA VAL A 1060 38.16 24.56 20.81
C VAL A 1060 38.07 24.51 22.34
N ILE A 1061 37.53 23.42 22.90
CA ILE A 1061 37.39 23.24 24.35
C ILE A 1061 38.66 22.67 25.02
N TRP A 1062 39.70 22.34 24.25
CA TRP A 1062 40.88 21.63 24.74
C TRP A 1062 41.59 22.36 25.88
N ASP A 1063 41.99 23.61 25.66
CA ASP A 1063 42.81 24.36 26.64
C ASP A 1063 42.02 24.63 27.94
N SER A 1064 40.73 24.98 27.82
CA SER A 1064 39.84 25.22 28.99
C SER A 1064 39.62 23.97 29.85
N LEU A 1065 39.59 22.77 29.23
CA LEU A 1065 39.49 21.51 29.96
C LEU A 1065 40.86 21.07 30.51
N TYR A 1066 41.95 21.32 29.79
CA TYR A 1066 43.31 20.96 30.18
C TYR A 1066 43.75 21.68 31.46
N GLU A 1067 43.46 22.98 31.59
CA GLU A 1067 43.73 23.72 32.84
C GLU A 1067 42.91 23.16 34.02
N HIS A 1068 41.63 22.84 33.80
CA HIS A 1068 40.75 22.26 34.82
C HIS A 1068 41.21 20.87 35.30
N CYS A 1069 41.59 19.98 34.38
CA CYS A 1069 42.17 18.67 34.70
C CYS A 1069 43.50 18.81 35.47
N ARG A 1070 44.38 19.71 35.03
CA ARG A 1070 45.70 19.94 35.64
C ARG A 1070 45.62 20.54 37.05
N LEU A 1071 44.62 21.38 37.33
CA LEU A 1071 44.38 21.89 38.67
C LEU A 1071 43.89 20.76 39.60
N ASN A 1072 42.91 19.96 39.15
CA ASN A 1072 42.34 18.89 39.96
C ASN A 1072 43.31 17.72 40.22
N SER A 1073 44.21 17.37 39.29
CA SER A 1073 45.17 16.27 39.51
C SER A 1073 46.13 16.54 40.67
N THR A 1074 46.45 17.81 40.97
CA THR A 1074 47.32 18.18 42.10
C THR A 1074 46.69 17.97 43.48
N ALA A 1075 45.42 17.55 43.56
CA ALA A 1075 44.70 17.29 44.81
C ALA A 1075 44.69 15.81 45.25
N THR A 1076 45.22 14.87 44.45
CA THR A 1076 45.07 13.42 44.68
C THR A 1076 46.36 12.63 44.84
N ASP A 1077 47.54 13.22 44.65
CA ASP A 1077 48.84 12.52 44.72
C ASP A 1077 49.37 12.35 46.16
N HIS A 1078 48.82 11.37 46.88
CA HIS A 1078 49.42 10.80 48.10
C HIS A 1078 49.21 9.28 48.16
N PHE A 1079 50.04 8.50 47.43
CA PHE A 1079 50.59 7.24 47.93
C PHE A 1079 51.88 6.83 47.19
N ASP A 1080 52.65 5.93 47.82
CA ASP A 1080 54.07 5.67 47.56
C ASP A 1080 54.44 5.16 46.17
N GLY A 1081 55.64 5.55 45.72
CA GLY A 1081 56.21 5.10 44.46
C GLY A 1081 56.87 3.71 44.54
N THR A 1082 56.37 2.77 43.74
CA THR A 1082 57.18 1.67 43.19
C THR A 1082 56.98 1.61 41.68
N ALA A 1083 58.07 1.64 40.92
CA ALA A 1083 58.01 1.57 39.46
C ALA A 1083 58.01 0.11 39.00
N THR A 1084 56.85 -0.39 38.57
CA THR A 1084 56.70 -1.69 37.91
C THR A 1084 56.12 -1.50 36.51
N THR A 1085 56.72 -2.15 35.51
CA THR A 1085 56.39 -1.97 34.09
C THR A 1085 55.36 -2.98 33.63
N ASP A 1086 54.10 -2.83 34.07
CA ASP A 1086 52.97 -3.68 33.63
C ASP A 1086 52.12 -2.97 32.56
N THR A 1087 52.16 -3.51 31.33
CA THR A 1087 51.57 -2.90 30.13
C THR A 1087 50.09 -3.27 29.90
N ASN A 1088 49.33 -3.58 30.96
CA ASN A 1088 47.99 -4.17 30.88
C ASN A 1088 46.90 -3.47 31.72
N ILE A 1089 47.16 -2.27 32.24
CA ILE A 1089 46.12 -1.44 32.86
C ILE A 1089 45.20 -0.89 31.74
N PRO A 1090 43.87 -1.04 31.82
CA PRO A 1090 42.95 -0.50 30.82
C PRO A 1090 42.94 1.03 30.85
N LEU A 1091 42.71 1.67 29.69
CA LEU A 1091 42.66 3.14 29.58
C LEU A 1091 41.47 3.78 30.34
N PHE A 1092 40.53 2.95 30.79
CA PHE A 1092 39.24 3.30 31.39
C PHE A 1092 38.97 2.40 32.60
N ASP A 1093 39.78 2.53 33.66
CA ASP A 1093 39.46 1.89 34.92
C ASP A 1093 38.50 2.74 35.75
N THR A 1094 37.39 2.15 36.17
CA THR A 1094 36.37 2.79 37.03
C THR A 1094 36.05 1.93 38.25
N SER A 1095 37.03 1.19 38.77
CA SER A 1095 36.93 0.42 40.01
C SER A 1095 36.83 1.32 41.24
N VAL A 1096 35.63 1.86 41.48
CA VAL A 1096 35.24 2.42 42.79
C VAL A 1096 33.93 1.75 43.21
N ASP A 1097 34.06 1.00 44.31
CA ASP A 1097 33.04 0.35 45.15
C ASP A 1097 32.03 -0.60 44.44
N ASP A 1098 32.34 -1.90 44.51
CA ASP A 1098 31.41 -3.01 44.30
C ASP A 1098 30.54 -3.24 45.56
N ASP A 1099 29.52 -2.42 45.81
CA ASP A 1099 28.46 -2.77 46.79
C ASP A 1099 27.14 -1.98 46.65
N VAL A 1100 26.31 -2.28 45.63
CA VAL A 1100 24.85 -2.01 45.64
C VAL A 1100 24.11 -3.13 44.90
N THR A 1101 22.98 -3.58 45.47
CA THR A 1101 22.13 -4.66 44.95
C THR A 1101 21.35 -4.28 43.68
N SER A 1102 20.95 -5.31 42.91
CA SER A 1102 20.04 -5.17 41.76
C SER A 1102 18.67 -4.60 42.12
N ASP A 1103 18.35 -3.41 41.60
CA ASP A 1103 17.20 -3.16 40.70
C ASP A 1103 17.14 -1.67 40.29
N HIS A 1104 16.40 -1.36 39.21
CA HIS A 1104 16.22 -0.04 38.58
C HIS A 1104 17.45 0.58 37.85
N TRP A 1105 17.46 0.48 36.51
CA TRP A 1105 18.57 0.95 35.64
C TRP A 1105 18.08 1.58 34.32
N ALA A 1106 16.96 2.30 34.31
CA ALA A 1106 16.18 2.54 33.09
C ALA A 1106 15.66 3.99 32.85
N LEU A 1107 16.47 5.04 33.10
CA LEU A 1107 15.98 6.44 32.98
C LEU A 1107 16.86 7.49 32.26
N ASN A 1108 18.15 7.26 31.95
CA ASN A 1108 18.93 8.19 31.11
C ASN A 1108 19.40 7.60 29.77
N ASP A 1109 19.72 6.29 29.70
CA ASP A 1109 20.01 5.64 28.41
C ASP A 1109 18.81 5.73 27.44
N LEU A 1110 17.59 5.68 28.00
CA LEU A 1110 16.33 5.87 27.28
C LEU A 1110 16.26 7.23 26.55
N ASP A 1111 16.80 8.30 27.13
CA ASP A 1111 16.80 9.64 26.50
C ASP A 1111 17.77 9.71 25.31
N PHE A 1112 18.98 9.17 25.45
CA PHE A 1112 19.93 9.10 24.33
C PHE A 1112 19.41 8.19 23.21
N GLU A 1113 18.79 7.07 23.56
CA GLU A 1113 18.30 6.10 22.58
C GLU A 1113 16.97 6.51 21.93
N GLN A 1114 16.08 7.20 22.65
CA GLN A 1114 14.95 7.88 22.01
C GLN A 1114 15.43 9.01 21.09
N PHE A 1115 16.41 9.82 21.51
CA PHE A 1115 16.96 10.89 20.67
C PHE A 1115 17.63 10.37 19.39
N MET A 1116 18.45 9.31 19.49
CA MET A 1116 19.15 8.74 18.34
C MET A 1116 18.20 7.97 17.40
N TRP A 1117 17.22 7.26 17.95
CA TRP A 1117 16.50 6.19 17.24
C TRP A 1117 14.98 6.37 17.11
N THR A 1118 14.35 7.37 17.75
CA THR A 1118 12.91 7.67 17.59
C THR A 1118 12.67 9.02 16.94
N ASN A 1119 11.45 9.23 16.40
CA ASN A 1119 11.04 10.54 15.89
C ASN A 1119 11.07 11.56 17.04
N ALA A 1120 11.77 12.68 16.83
CA ALA A 1120 11.97 13.72 17.86
C ALA A 1120 10.66 14.30 18.43
N GLU A 1121 9.53 14.10 17.76
CA GLU A 1121 8.18 14.49 18.21
C GLU A 1121 7.66 13.62 19.38
N GLY A 1122 8.08 12.35 19.49
CA GLY A 1122 7.58 11.40 20.50
C GLY A 1122 8.31 11.44 21.84
N TRP A 1123 9.52 12.00 21.89
CA TRP A 1123 10.22 12.30 23.16
C TRP A 1123 9.64 13.58 23.80
N VAL A 1124 9.26 14.54 22.96
CA VAL A 1124 8.66 15.84 23.35
C VAL A 1124 7.23 15.70 23.93
N SER A 1125 6.55 14.56 23.73
CA SER A 1125 5.27 14.26 24.38
C SER A 1125 5.37 13.57 25.75
N ASN A 1126 6.59 13.19 26.17
CA ASN A 1126 6.85 12.45 27.43
C ASN A 1126 7.70 13.26 28.44
N ILE A 1127 7.87 14.57 28.22
CA ILE A 1127 8.53 15.55 29.12
C ILE A 1127 7.55 16.68 29.44
#